data_AF-A0AAN9W5X5-F1
#
_entry.id   AF-A0AAN9W5X5-F1
#
_cell.length_a   1.000
_cell.length_b   1.000
_cell.length_c   1.000
_cell.angle_alpha   90.00
_cell.angle_beta   90.00
_cell.angle_gamma   90.00
#
_symmetry.space_group_name_H-M   'P 1'
#
loop_
_entity.id
_entity.type
_entity.pdbx_description
1 polymer ?
#
loop_
_entity_poly.entity_id
_entity_poly.type
_entity_poly.pdbx_seq_one_letter_code
_entity_poly.pdbx_strand_id
1 'polypeptide(L)'
;MGLQGVRTSPALPPPPPRPLPRLQLGALALVLALQVAAAAAQLQAREEPPPFRTELFPEQLEQQRLQLATQSLQGELQEIQRRLQVAANPQQQARLLEEQARILSLLQETQVAQQDLQVRLQLQLSGQQVPLVPGVPPPPPPPPTTAQPRAPPPPIVNRQTQPPPPPPAPAPAPAPTGPLPDAGPPCAMDSGEAGTCRPLVKCITFYAELPDLRKQTCALTADGVLGVCCPNKKRPAADVPVGLDRPNNGVLRPPPPPAVEVPPLTPQQLNQAAAVALERIQKRLELVTRLFQNGFVIQLGTPAAWHLEFFQTSNATLEQGEEAQKNVEASVSLVNEFQLTPDQGAFALPTFSILNTVIADSCPRTASCQATKYRSADGSCNNLQHDRWGRAGTALQRVLPPKYGDGVNSPRSEGLPSARVVSISFATDVDQPYDNYTLLIMQWGQFLDHDLTHTPVTRGKDGFGLTCCDNGEIIAEANRHPDCFPISLPQNDHVFARFREQCMEFVRSLPAPRPECNFGPREQMNQITGYLDGSNIYGSNDRAQRELRLGRGGFLRAQNVRGRQMLPENRGECTDASERLACFKAGDSRVNEQVELAVMHTIWMREHNRVAAELARLNPNWNDEILFQEARRIVIAEMQHITYNEFLPLILGRDYMEKFELVPKEKGHTSLYDPDLNAGITNVFATAAFRFGHTLIQSSLQGFSQFGTLRENLQLHKHQFEPFVLYNEGSFDNFLRGLSTQTCQKFDRFFSKELTDRLFQGDLDFGLDLVALNIQRGRDHGLPPYNDWREVCGLPRARSWEGLLDVMDQQSVAVLQRLYRSVDDVDLFVAAVAEKPLKGAIMGQTFVCLVGDQFARLRRGDRYYYEEGNQASSFTEEQLNSIRKASLARIMCDNSDDLAQMQPLAFFQASFANQRVGCQSESMPRVDLRPWQGERVPGF
;
A
#
# COMPACT_ATOMS: atom_id res chain seq x y z
N MET A 1 -71.08 21.31 -21.20
CA MET A 1 -72.20 21.09 -22.14
C MET A 1 -72.24 19.61 -22.49
N GLY A 2 -73.42 18.96 -22.49
CA GLY A 2 -73.63 17.51 -22.78
C GLY A 2 -73.19 16.57 -21.63
N LEU A 3 -73.98 15.70 -20.96
CA LEU A 3 -75.10 14.76 -21.32
C LEU A 3 -74.60 13.51 -22.07
N GLN A 4 -74.94 12.24 -21.76
CA GLN A 4 -75.88 11.51 -20.87
C GLN A 4 -75.18 10.21 -20.33
N GLY A 5 -75.58 9.46 -19.26
CA GLY A 5 -76.82 8.69 -18.97
C GLY A 5 -76.66 7.19 -19.37
N VAL A 6 -77.13 6.11 -18.70
CA VAL A 6 -78.26 5.85 -17.75
C VAL A 6 -78.21 4.38 -17.17
N ARG A 7 -78.55 4.17 -15.87
CA ARG A 7 -79.18 2.98 -15.14
C ARG A 7 -78.72 1.50 -15.35
N THR A 8 -79.09 0.46 -14.55
CA THR A 8 -79.15 0.12 -13.08
C THR A 8 -79.47 -1.40 -12.88
N SER A 9 -78.79 -2.10 -11.94
CA SER A 9 -79.13 -3.30 -11.07
C SER A 9 -80.28 -4.30 -11.41
N PRO A 10 -80.22 -5.63 -11.03
CA PRO A 10 -80.19 -6.11 -9.62
C PRO A 10 -79.57 -7.52 -9.33
N ALA A 11 -79.86 -8.09 -8.15
CA ALA A 11 -79.41 -9.40 -7.59
C ALA A 11 -80.52 -9.99 -6.65
N LEU A 12 -80.48 -11.15 -5.95
CA LEU A 12 -79.50 -12.23 -5.68
C LEU A 12 -80.25 -13.44 -4.99
N PRO A 13 -79.92 -14.73 -5.21
CA PRO A 13 -80.11 -15.74 -4.14
C PRO A 13 -79.00 -16.84 -4.00
N PRO A 14 -79.01 -17.68 -2.92
CA PRO A 14 -77.77 -18.27 -2.34
C PRO A 14 -77.79 -19.85 -2.30
N PRO A 15 -77.13 -20.65 -1.40
CA PRO A 15 -76.38 -21.86 -1.82
C PRO A 15 -76.76 -23.22 -1.13
N PRO A 16 -76.13 -24.35 -1.53
CA PRO A 16 -75.88 -25.50 -0.63
C PRO A 16 -74.42 -26.06 -0.68
N PRO A 17 -74.02 -27.02 0.20
CA PRO A 17 -72.62 -27.22 0.61
C PRO A 17 -71.82 -28.42 0.01
N ARG A 18 -70.55 -28.53 0.46
CA ARG A 18 -69.42 -29.41 0.05
C ARG A 18 -69.71 -30.94 0.01
N PRO A 19 -68.88 -31.71 -0.72
CA PRO A 19 -67.83 -32.48 0.00
C PRO A 19 -66.42 -32.49 -0.65
N LEU A 20 -65.43 -32.90 0.16
CA LEU A 20 -64.05 -33.30 -0.18
C LEU A 20 -63.94 -34.86 -0.08
N PRO A 21 -62.80 -35.53 -0.40
CA PRO A 21 -61.67 -35.20 -1.28
C PRO A 21 -61.32 -36.34 -2.28
N ARG A 22 -60.36 -36.11 -3.19
CA ARG A 22 -59.35 -37.13 -3.58
C ARG A 22 -58.06 -36.46 -4.05
N LEU A 23 -56.92 -37.07 -3.70
CA LEU A 23 -55.58 -36.47 -3.72
C LEU A 23 -54.76 -36.79 -4.99
N GLN A 24 -53.86 -35.86 -5.30
CA GLN A 24 -52.48 -36.04 -5.79
C GLN A 24 -52.18 -37.03 -6.93
N LEU A 25 -51.57 -36.48 -8.00
CA LEU A 25 -50.43 -37.11 -8.70
C LEU A 25 -49.67 -36.09 -9.58
N GLY A 26 -50.35 -35.10 -10.17
CA GLY A 26 -49.73 -34.12 -11.07
C GLY A 26 -48.79 -33.08 -10.41
N ALA A 27 -49.09 -32.64 -9.19
CA ALA A 27 -48.34 -31.56 -8.54
C ALA A 27 -46.91 -31.96 -8.13
N LEU A 28 -46.69 -33.22 -7.76
CA LEU A 28 -45.36 -33.69 -7.32
C LEU A 28 -44.38 -33.78 -8.50
N ALA A 29 -44.85 -34.18 -9.68
CA ALA A 29 -44.03 -34.24 -10.89
C ALA A 29 -43.58 -32.85 -11.37
N LEU A 30 -44.45 -31.84 -11.27
CA LEU A 30 -44.09 -30.47 -11.64
C LEU A 30 -43.09 -29.84 -10.64
N VAL A 31 -43.25 -30.12 -9.34
CA VAL A 31 -42.29 -29.69 -8.32
C VAL A 31 -40.94 -30.40 -8.46
N LEU A 32 -40.91 -31.72 -8.73
CA LEU A 32 -39.64 -32.40 -9.03
C LEU A 32 -38.99 -31.89 -10.31
N ALA A 33 -39.74 -31.63 -11.38
CA ALA A 33 -39.20 -31.08 -12.61
C ALA A 33 -38.59 -29.67 -12.40
N LEU A 34 -39.26 -28.82 -11.63
CA LEU A 34 -38.75 -27.49 -11.25
C LEU A 34 -37.55 -27.57 -10.29
N GLN A 35 -37.52 -28.53 -9.36
CA GLN A 35 -36.38 -28.74 -8.46
C GLN A 35 -35.18 -29.36 -9.19
N VAL A 36 -35.38 -30.26 -10.15
CA VAL A 36 -34.31 -30.82 -10.99
C VAL A 36 -33.80 -29.77 -11.98
N ALA A 37 -34.66 -28.91 -12.54
CA ALA A 37 -34.22 -27.78 -13.36
C ALA A 37 -33.45 -26.74 -12.53
N ALA A 38 -33.88 -26.44 -11.30
CA ALA A 38 -33.16 -25.56 -10.38
C ALA A 38 -31.82 -26.18 -9.93
N ALA A 39 -31.78 -27.48 -9.65
CA ALA A 39 -30.55 -28.19 -9.30
C ALA A 39 -29.58 -28.30 -10.49
N ALA A 40 -30.09 -28.48 -11.71
CA ALA A 40 -29.27 -28.47 -12.93
C ALA A 40 -28.70 -27.07 -13.21
N ALA A 41 -29.49 -26.01 -13.03
CA ALA A 41 -29.01 -24.63 -13.09
C ALA A 41 -27.97 -24.33 -12.00
N GLN A 42 -28.15 -24.85 -10.77
CA GLN A 42 -27.15 -24.74 -9.69
C GLN A 42 -25.91 -25.62 -9.90
N LEU A 43 -25.98 -26.66 -10.72
CA LEU A 43 -24.82 -27.49 -11.08
C LEU A 43 -24.04 -26.94 -12.29
N GLN A 44 -24.69 -26.23 -13.21
CA GLN A 44 -24.01 -25.49 -14.29
C GLN A 44 -23.46 -24.13 -13.82
N ALA A 45 -23.98 -23.55 -12.74
CA ALA A 45 -23.45 -22.34 -12.12
C ALA A 45 -22.24 -22.58 -11.18
N ARG A 46 -21.64 -23.77 -11.17
CA ARG A 46 -20.51 -24.12 -10.28
C ARG A 46 -19.12 -23.81 -10.81
N GLU A 47 -19.02 -23.30 -12.04
CA GLU A 47 -17.83 -22.60 -12.52
C GLU A 47 -18.17 -21.11 -12.62
N GLU A 48 -18.11 -20.41 -11.49
CA GLU A 48 -18.03 -18.95 -11.52
C GLU A 48 -16.75 -18.58 -12.31
N PRO A 49 -16.81 -17.61 -13.25
CA PRO A 49 -15.59 -17.07 -13.83
C PRO A 49 -14.73 -16.52 -12.70
N PRO A 50 -13.41 -16.76 -12.70
CA PRO A 50 -12.57 -16.29 -11.61
C PRO A 50 -12.66 -14.75 -11.49
N PRO A 51 -12.42 -14.19 -10.29
CA PRO A 51 -12.21 -12.74 -10.16
C PRO A 51 -11.11 -12.31 -11.14
N PHE A 52 -11.11 -11.04 -11.57
CA PHE A 52 -10.04 -10.47 -12.42
C PHE A 52 -8.67 -10.96 -11.93
N ARG A 53 -8.09 -11.90 -12.67
CA ARG A 53 -6.86 -12.55 -12.25
C ARG A 53 -5.69 -11.67 -12.64
N THR A 54 -5.00 -11.15 -11.63
CA THR A 54 -3.57 -10.80 -11.72
C THR A 54 -2.70 -12.06 -11.60
N GLU A 55 -3.21 -13.18 -12.11
CA GLU A 55 -2.62 -14.50 -12.05
C GLU A 55 -2.86 -15.18 -13.38
N LEU A 56 -1.80 -15.79 -13.88
CA LEU A 56 -1.81 -16.56 -15.10
C LEU A 56 -2.92 -17.64 -15.02
N PHE A 57 -3.61 -17.91 -16.14
CA PHE A 57 -4.34 -19.16 -16.30
C PHE A 57 -3.39 -20.34 -15.97
N PRO A 58 -3.86 -21.50 -15.46
CA PRO A 58 -3.00 -22.65 -15.19
C PRO A 58 -2.08 -22.99 -16.37
N GLU A 59 -2.61 -22.86 -17.59
CA GLU A 59 -1.94 -23.03 -18.88
C GLU A 59 -0.91 -21.92 -19.16
N GLN A 60 -1.18 -20.66 -18.80
CA GLN A 60 -0.20 -19.57 -18.88
C GLN A 60 0.91 -19.71 -17.82
N LEU A 61 0.62 -20.28 -16.64
CA LEU A 61 1.62 -20.59 -15.61
C LEU A 61 2.50 -21.77 -16.03
N GLU A 62 1.90 -22.78 -16.67
CA GLU A 62 2.61 -23.86 -17.36
C GLU A 62 3.50 -23.30 -18.48
N GLN A 63 3.03 -22.29 -19.24
CA GLN A 63 3.80 -21.65 -20.31
C GLN A 63 5.01 -20.91 -19.74
N GLN A 64 4.83 -20.14 -18.67
CA GLN A 64 5.92 -19.45 -17.98
C GLN A 64 6.95 -20.43 -17.41
N ARG A 65 6.51 -21.56 -16.81
CA ARG A 65 7.40 -22.62 -16.31
C ARG A 65 8.21 -23.28 -17.43
N LEU A 66 7.58 -23.61 -18.55
CA LEU A 66 8.26 -24.15 -19.73
C LEU A 66 9.27 -23.14 -20.29
N GLN A 67 8.92 -21.86 -20.35
CA GLN A 67 9.82 -20.80 -20.83
C GLN A 67 11.07 -20.65 -19.95
N LEU A 68 10.89 -20.67 -18.63
CA LEU A 68 12.00 -20.61 -17.67
C LEU A 68 12.92 -21.83 -17.79
N ALA A 69 12.34 -23.02 -18.01
CA ALA A 69 13.12 -24.21 -18.33
C ALA A 69 13.91 -24.05 -19.64
N THR A 70 13.27 -23.56 -20.71
CA THR A 70 13.95 -23.26 -22.00
C THR A 70 15.09 -22.25 -21.82
N GLN A 71 14.90 -21.17 -21.06
CA GLN A 71 15.96 -20.18 -20.79
C GLN A 71 17.12 -20.77 -19.96
N SER A 72 16.84 -21.59 -18.94
CA SER A 72 17.88 -22.28 -18.17
C SER A 72 18.70 -23.21 -19.06
N LEU A 73 18.03 -24.04 -19.87
CA LEU A 73 18.65 -24.96 -20.81
C LEU A 73 19.47 -24.24 -21.89
N GLN A 74 19.03 -23.06 -22.35
CA GLN A 74 19.82 -22.21 -23.26
C GLN A 74 21.11 -21.69 -22.59
N GLY A 75 21.04 -21.27 -21.32
CA GLY A 75 22.22 -20.87 -20.54
C GLY A 75 23.20 -22.01 -20.31
N GLU A 76 22.70 -23.21 -19.97
CA GLU A 76 23.50 -24.43 -19.84
C GLU A 76 24.17 -24.80 -21.18
N LEU A 77 23.43 -24.71 -22.29
CA LEU A 77 23.96 -24.96 -23.63
C LEU A 77 25.12 -24.01 -23.99
N GLN A 78 25.00 -22.72 -23.66
CA GLN A 78 26.07 -21.74 -23.89
C GLN A 78 27.32 -22.05 -23.06
N GLU A 79 27.17 -22.43 -21.79
CA GLU A 79 28.33 -22.80 -20.95
C GLU A 79 28.97 -24.12 -21.42
N ILE A 80 28.19 -25.09 -21.88
CA ILE A 80 28.73 -26.32 -22.50
C ILE A 80 29.49 -25.98 -23.79
N GLN A 81 28.96 -25.09 -24.64
CA GLN A 81 29.66 -24.61 -25.84
C GLN A 81 30.98 -23.90 -25.50
N ARG A 82 31.00 -23.07 -24.44
CA ARG A 82 32.24 -22.43 -23.95
C ARG A 82 33.24 -23.46 -23.42
N ARG A 83 32.78 -24.46 -22.66
CA ARG A 83 33.60 -25.58 -22.15
C ARG A 83 34.16 -26.45 -23.28
N LEU A 84 33.42 -26.65 -24.37
CA LEU A 84 33.87 -27.37 -25.57
C LEU A 84 35.03 -26.65 -26.30
N GLN A 85 35.02 -25.31 -26.34
CA GLN A 85 36.10 -24.52 -26.96
C GLN A 85 37.45 -24.65 -26.24
N VAL A 86 37.46 -25.04 -24.96
CA VAL A 86 38.68 -25.16 -24.13
C VAL A 86 38.97 -26.60 -23.69
N ALA A 87 38.25 -27.60 -24.21
CA ALA A 87 38.41 -29.00 -23.82
C ALA A 87 39.71 -29.61 -24.38
N ALA A 88 40.66 -29.93 -23.50
CA ALA A 88 42.01 -30.33 -23.89
C ALA A 88 42.21 -31.83 -24.19
N ASN A 89 41.21 -32.70 -23.99
CA ASN A 89 41.34 -34.12 -24.29
C ASN A 89 40.05 -34.75 -24.88
N PRO A 90 40.16 -35.81 -25.71
CA PRO A 90 39.01 -36.38 -26.43
C PRO A 90 37.91 -36.95 -25.52
N GLN A 91 38.26 -37.49 -24.34
CA GLN A 91 37.28 -38.08 -23.41
C GLN A 91 36.46 -37.03 -22.65
N GLN A 92 37.00 -35.82 -22.49
CA GLN A 92 36.28 -34.67 -21.96
C GLN A 92 35.38 -34.06 -23.05
N GLN A 93 35.90 -33.96 -24.27
CA GLN A 93 35.12 -33.46 -25.41
C GLN A 93 33.93 -34.37 -25.74
N ALA A 94 34.10 -35.69 -25.73
CA ALA A 94 33.01 -36.66 -25.92
C ALA A 94 31.89 -36.50 -24.88
N ARG A 95 32.25 -36.36 -23.59
CA ARG A 95 31.27 -36.15 -22.50
C ARG A 95 30.53 -34.82 -22.62
N LEU A 96 31.20 -33.74 -23.03
CA LEU A 96 30.56 -32.45 -23.26
C LEU A 96 29.65 -32.46 -24.50
N LEU A 97 29.96 -33.25 -25.53
CA LEU A 97 29.08 -33.45 -26.69
C LEU A 97 27.84 -34.29 -26.33
N GLU A 98 27.97 -35.28 -25.46
CA GLU A 98 26.84 -36.04 -24.90
C GLU A 98 25.94 -35.16 -24.01
N GLU A 99 26.55 -34.33 -23.15
CA GLU A 99 25.85 -33.32 -22.33
C GLU A 99 25.12 -32.29 -23.23
N GLN A 100 25.77 -31.79 -24.28
CA GLN A 100 25.16 -30.92 -25.29
C GLN A 100 23.97 -31.57 -26.00
N ALA A 101 24.10 -32.82 -26.46
CA ALA A 101 23.02 -33.53 -27.14
C ALA A 101 21.80 -33.73 -26.23
N ARG A 102 22.03 -33.99 -24.94
CA ARG A 102 20.96 -34.10 -23.94
C ARG A 102 20.23 -32.76 -23.72
N ILE A 103 20.97 -31.66 -23.59
CA ILE A 103 20.36 -30.31 -23.43
C ILE A 103 19.57 -29.91 -24.69
N LEU A 104 20.07 -30.25 -25.88
CA LEU A 104 19.34 -30.02 -27.14
C LEU A 104 18.03 -30.83 -27.22
N SER A 105 17.99 -32.09 -26.72
CA SER A 105 16.74 -32.87 -26.61
C SER A 105 15.73 -32.18 -25.70
N LEU A 106 16.16 -31.76 -24.50
CA LEU A 106 15.30 -31.07 -23.53
C LEU A 106 14.78 -29.72 -24.06
N LEU A 107 15.59 -29.00 -24.83
CA LEU A 107 15.14 -27.79 -25.54
C LEU A 107 14.04 -28.11 -26.57
N GLN A 108 14.20 -29.18 -27.34
CA GLN A 108 13.18 -29.59 -28.31
C GLN A 108 11.89 -30.08 -27.63
N GLU A 109 11.99 -30.79 -26.51
CA GLU A 109 10.85 -31.21 -25.68
C GLU A 109 10.09 -30.00 -25.11
N THR A 110 10.79 -29.01 -24.52
CA THR A 110 10.15 -27.79 -24.02
C THR A 110 9.50 -26.96 -25.13
N GLN A 111 10.12 -26.90 -26.32
CA GLN A 111 9.57 -26.19 -27.47
C GLN A 111 8.29 -26.84 -28.03
N VAL A 112 8.21 -28.18 -28.05
CA VAL A 112 6.98 -28.90 -28.42
C VAL A 112 5.88 -28.67 -27.37
N ALA A 113 6.22 -28.74 -26.09
CA ALA A 113 5.26 -28.48 -25.01
C ALA A 113 4.71 -27.04 -25.05
N GLN A 114 5.54 -26.04 -25.36
CA GLN A 114 5.10 -24.65 -25.58
C GLN A 114 4.10 -24.52 -26.74
N GLN A 115 4.33 -25.22 -27.86
CA GLN A 115 3.43 -25.18 -29.02
C GLN A 115 2.07 -25.82 -28.71
N ASP A 116 2.06 -27.01 -28.11
CA ASP A 116 0.82 -27.70 -27.70
C ASP A 116 0.00 -26.84 -26.73
N LEU A 117 0.68 -26.25 -25.75
CA LEU A 117 0.07 -25.38 -24.75
C LEU A 117 -0.50 -24.08 -25.34
N GLN A 118 0.20 -23.49 -26.32
CA GLN A 118 -0.29 -22.32 -27.05
C GLN A 118 -1.55 -22.64 -27.88
N VAL A 119 -1.64 -23.84 -28.48
CA VAL A 119 -2.84 -24.33 -29.16
C VAL A 119 -3.99 -24.58 -28.17
N ARG A 120 -3.72 -25.21 -27.01
CA ARG A 120 -4.71 -25.39 -25.94
C ARG A 120 -5.28 -24.05 -25.47
N LEU A 121 -4.42 -23.07 -25.20
CA LEU A 121 -4.83 -21.72 -24.79
C LEU A 121 -5.71 -21.06 -25.85
N GLN A 122 -5.35 -21.16 -27.13
CA GLN A 122 -6.12 -20.57 -28.23
C GLN A 122 -7.50 -21.22 -28.41
N LEU A 123 -7.62 -22.53 -28.24
CA LEU A 123 -8.91 -23.24 -28.27
C LEU A 123 -9.82 -22.82 -27.10
N GLN A 124 -9.26 -22.80 -25.89
CA GLN A 124 -9.98 -22.44 -24.65
C GLN A 124 -10.47 -20.97 -24.67
N LEU A 125 -9.63 -20.04 -25.15
CA LEU A 125 -9.98 -18.63 -25.35
C LEU A 125 -11.04 -18.42 -26.45
N SER A 126 -11.14 -19.35 -27.43
CA SER A 126 -12.18 -19.31 -28.47
C SER A 126 -13.55 -19.84 -28.03
N GLY A 127 -13.69 -20.29 -26.77
CA GLY A 127 -14.93 -20.89 -26.25
C GLY A 127 -15.22 -22.30 -26.77
N GLN A 128 -14.26 -22.95 -27.43
CA GLN A 128 -14.40 -24.32 -27.90
C GLN A 128 -14.02 -25.31 -26.78
N GLN A 129 -14.89 -26.27 -26.50
CA GLN A 129 -14.59 -27.34 -25.54
C GLN A 129 -13.48 -28.24 -26.09
N VAL A 130 -12.38 -28.37 -25.34
CA VAL A 130 -11.31 -29.33 -25.63
C VAL A 130 -11.86 -30.75 -25.42
N PRO A 131 -11.82 -31.64 -26.43
CA PRO A 131 -12.12 -33.05 -26.22
C PRO A 131 -11.06 -33.67 -25.31
N LEU A 132 -11.47 -34.29 -24.21
CA LEU A 132 -10.57 -35.08 -23.37
C LEU A 132 -9.99 -36.24 -24.20
N VAL A 133 -8.71 -36.11 -24.60
CA VAL A 133 -7.95 -37.22 -25.19
C VAL A 133 -7.60 -38.20 -24.07
N PRO A 134 -8.08 -39.46 -24.10
CA PRO A 134 -7.77 -40.41 -23.05
C PRO A 134 -6.39 -41.06 -23.33
N GLY A 135 -5.45 -40.86 -22.40
CA GLY A 135 -4.39 -41.85 -22.16
C GLY A 135 -2.94 -41.40 -22.37
N VAL A 136 -2.35 -40.80 -21.33
CA VAL A 136 -1.01 -41.18 -20.86
C VAL A 136 -1.09 -41.30 -19.34
N PRO A 137 -0.82 -42.47 -18.73
CA PRO A 137 -0.78 -42.59 -17.27
C PRO A 137 0.46 -41.88 -16.72
N PRO A 138 0.39 -41.26 -15.53
CA PRO A 138 1.54 -40.62 -14.91
C PRO A 138 2.65 -41.64 -14.60
N PRO A 139 3.94 -41.24 -14.67
CA PRO A 139 5.04 -42.12 -14.33
C PRO A 139 4.96 -42.56 -12.85
N PRO A 140 5.35 -43.80 -12.52
CA PRO A 140 5.31 -44.29 -11.15
C PRO A 140 6.27 -43.49 -10.25
N PRO A 141 5.95 -43.31 -8.96
CA PRO A 141 6.83 -42.60 -8.03
C PRO A 141 8.16 -43.33 -7.86
N PRO A 142 9.27 -42.60 -7.60
CA PRO A 142 10.57 -43.21 -7.35
C PRO A 142 10.52 -44.10 -6.09
N PRO A 143 11.27 -45.23 -6.07
CA PRO A 143 11.26 -46.13 -4.93
C PRO A 143 11.82 -45.44 -3.67
N PRO A 144 11.29 -45.76 -2.47
CA PRO A 144 11.78 -45.16 -1.24
C PRO A 144 13.25 -45.53 -0.99
N THR A 145 14.11 -44.52 -0.89
CA THR A 145 15.50 -44.69 -0.47
C THR A 145 15.54 -45.26 0.94
N THR A 146 16.05 -46.49 1.08
CA THR A 146 16.23 -47.17 2.35
C THR A 146 17.26 -46.43 3.21
N ALA A 147 16.77 -45.71 4.23
CA ALA A 147 17.63 -45.14 5.26
C ALA A 147 18.33 -46.27 6.04
N GLN A 148 19.67 -46.33 5.96
CA GLN A 148 20.46 -47.21 6.80
C GLN A 148 20.34 -46.77 8.27
N PRO A 149 20.18 -47.70 9.24
CA PRO A 149 20.09 -47.35 10.64
C PRO A 149 21.45 -46.85 11.16
N ARG A 150 21.54 -45.58 11.56
CA ARG A 150 22.67 -45.09 12.36
C ARG A 150 22.51 -45.54 13.81
N ALA A 151 23.60 -46.03 14.39
CA ALA A 151 23.65 -46.55 15.76
C ALA A 151 23.39 -45.46 16.83
N PRO A 152 22.87 -45.83 18.01
CA PRO A 152 22.65 -44.88 19.10
C PRO A 152 23.97 -44.42 19.72
N PRO A 153 24.09 -43.14 20.15
CA PRO A 153 25.25 -42.67 20.89
C PRO A 153 25.28 -43.22 22.33
N PRO A 154 26.47 -43.50 22.90
CA PRO A 154 26.61 -44.04 24.25
C PRO A 154 26.35 -42.97 25.33
N PRO A 155 25.99 -43.38 26.56
CA PRO A 155 25.70 -42.45 27.66
C PRO A 155 26.98 -41.83 28.23
N ILE A 156 26.99 -40.50 28.39
CA ILE A 156 28.07 -39.80 29.10
C ILE A 156 27.60 -39.41 30.50
N VAL A 157 28.44 -39.75 31.47
CA VAL A 157 28.16 -39.69 32.91
C VAL A 157 28.37 -38.29 33.47
N ASN A 158 27.46 -37.90 34.36
CA ASN A 158 27.47 -36.65 35.11
C ASN A 158 28.66 -36.59 36.09
N ARG A 159 29.44 -35.50 36.09
CA ARG A 159 30.32 -35.14 37.23
C ARG A 159 30.27 -33.64 37.51
N GLN A 160 29.96 -33.33 38.76
CA GLN A 160 29.86 -31.98 39.31
C GLN A 160 31.24 -31.35 39.53
N THR A 161 31.32 -30.02 39.48
CA THR A 161 32.10 -29.19 40.41
C THR A 161 31.66 -27.73 40.27
N GLN A 162 31.13 -27.14 41.34
CA GLN A 162 30.77 -25.71 41.40
C GLN A 162 31.93 -24.90 41.99
N PRO A 163 32.28 -23.73 41.44
CA PRO A 163 32.99 -22.68 42.16
C PRO A 163 32.01 -21.77 42.94
N PRO A 164 32.44 -21.16 44.07
CA PRO A 164 31.57 -20.33 44.92
C PRO A 164 31.30 -18.93 44.32
N PRO A 165 30.18 -18.27 44.70
CA PRO A 165 29.81 -16.95 44.18
C PRO A 165 30.62 -15.79 44.84
N PRO A 166 30.85 -14.68 44.11
CA PRO A 166 31.44 -13.46 44.67
C PRO A 166 30.45 -12.66 45.54
N PRO A 167 30.93 -11.76 46.42
CA PRO A 167 30.10 -11.00 47.36
C PRO A 167 29.20 -9.95 46.68
N PRO A 168 28.08 -9.56 47.33
CA PRO A 168 27.08 -8.67 46.73
C PRO A 168 27.53 -7.21 46.63
N ALA A 169 27.21 -6.58 45.50
CA ALA A 169 27.29 -5.13 45.32
C ALA A 169 26.09 -4.41 45.99
N PRO A 170 26.19 -3.08 46.26
CA PRO A 170 25.16 -2.36 47.01
C PRO A 170 23.79 -2.34 46.30
N ALA A 171 22.72 -2.38 47.10
CA ALA A 171 21.36 -2.44 46.58
C ALA A 171 20.95 -1.13 45.85
N PRO A 172 20.39 -1.21 44.63
CA PRO A 172 19.62 -0.10 44.08
C PRO A 172 18.33 0.11 44.88
N ALA A 173 17.83 1.35 44.91
CA ALA A 173 16.58 1.68 45.59
C ALA A 173 15.39 0.84 45.05
N PRO A 174 14.42 0.47 45.89
CA PRO A 174 13.31 -0.38 45.47
C PRO A 174 12.47 0.32 44.40
N ALA A 175 12.39 -0.28 43.22
CA ALA A 175 11.34 0.01 42.25
C ALA A 175 9.97 -0.36 42.86
N PRO A 176 8.86 0.27 42.45
CA PRO A 176 7.53 -0.14 42.88
C PRO A 176 7.27 -1.60 42.49
N THR A 177 7.17 -2.49 43.47
CA THR A 177 6.95 -3.92 43.22
C THR A 177 5.47 -4.26 43.25
N GLY A 178 4.86 -4.26 42.06
CA GLY A 178 3.61 -4.93 41.80
C GLY A 178 3.47 -5.18 40.30
N PRO A 179 3.22 -6.41 39.82
CA PRO A 179 2.62 -6.56 38.51
C PRO A 179 1.23 -5.92 38.58
N LEU A 180 0.96 -4.92 37.74
CA LEU A 180 -0.40 -4.46 37.49
C LEU A 180 -1.24 -5.68 37.11
N PRO A 181 -2.35 -5.97 37.80
CA PRO A 181 -3.21 -7.08 37.41
C PRO A 181 -3.78 -6.80 36.01
N ASP A 182 -3.70 -7.77 35.09
CA ASP A 182 -4.20 -7.66 33.71
C ASP A 182 -5.72 -7.34 33.65
N ALA A 183 -6.43 -7.53 34.75
CA ALA A 183 -7.74 -6.95 35.01
C ALA A 183 -7.62 -5.90 36.13
N GLY A 184 -7.77 -4.62 35.78
CA GLY A 184 -7.95 -3.55 36.76
C GLY A 184 -9.30 -3.69 37.50
N PRO A 185 -9.58 -2.82 38.49
CA PRO A 185 -10.74 -2.99 39.35
C PRO A 185 -12.07 -2.95 38.56
N PRO A 186 -13.09 -3.75 38.95
CA PRO A 186 -14.39 -3.71 38.29
C PRO A 186 -15.06 -2.37 38.49
N CYS A 187 -15.83 -1.94 37.49
CA CYS A 187 -16.52 -0.65 37.49
C CYS A 187 -17.91 -0.80 36.83
N ALA A 188 -18.76 0.21 37.00
CA ALA A 188 -20.07 0.29 36.35
C ALA A 188 -20.08 1.44 35.35
N MET A 189 -20.66 1.21 34.19
CA MET A 189 -20.87 2.20 33.14
C MET A 189 -22.17 2.99 33.38
N ASP A 190 -22.29 4.18 32.78
CA ASP A 190 -23.51 5.00 32.84
C ASP A 190 -24.72 4.30 32.21
N SER A 191 -24.47 3.35 31.30
CA SER A 191 -25.48 2.46 30.70
C SER A 191 -25.99 1.36 31.65
N GLY A 192 -25.44 1.25 32.86
CA GLY A 192 -25.66 0.14 33.80
C GLY A 192 -24.89 -1.13 33.45
N GLU A 193 -24.03 -1.11 32.42
CA GLU A 193 -23.22 -2.26 32.03
C GLU A 193 -21.99 -2.43 32.94
N ALA A 194 -21.59 -3.68 33.19
CA ALA A 194 -20.37 -3.99 33.93
C ALA A 194 -19.12 -3.74 33.06
N GLY A 195 -18.15 -3.02 33.59
CA GLY A 195 -16.85 -2.77 32.96
C GLY A 195 -15.66 -3.18 33.81
N THR A 196 -14.48 -3.06 33.22
CA THR A 196 -13.17 -3.16 33.89
C THR A 196 -12.51 -1.78 33.81
N CYS A 197 -12.03 -1.27 34.94
CA CYS A 197 -11.26 -0.03 34.95
C CYS A 197 -9.89 -0.28 34.31
N ARG A 198 -9.56 0.43 33.23
CA ARG A 198 -8.30 0.26 32.50
C ARG A 198 -7.73 1.63 32.09
N PRO A 199 -6.40 1.74 31.83
CA PRO A 199 -5.85 2.92 31.16
C PRO A 199 -6.56 3.14 29.82
N LEU A 200 -6.81 4.38 29.44
CA LEU A 200 -7.59 4.71 28.24
C LEU A 200 -7.06 4.06 26.95
N VAL A 201 -5.73 3.95 26.82
CA VAL A 201 -5.05 3.24 25.70
C VAL A 201 -5.34 1.74 25.65
N LYS A 202 -5.75 1.11 26.77
CA LYS A 202 -6.18 -0.29 26.87
C LYS A 202 -7.68 -0.50 26.69
N CYS A 203 -8.41 0.57 26.36
CA CYS A 203 -9.84 0.56 26.02
C CYS A 203 -10.11 0.94 24.56
N ILE A 204 -9.05 1.03 23.77
CA ILE A 204 -9.07 1.48 22.38
C ILE A 204 -9.84 0.52 21.45
N THR A 205 -10.06 -0.72 21.90
CA THR A 205 -11.02 -1.67 21.34
C THR A 205 -12.46 -1.14 21.29
N PHE A 206 -12.79 -0.10 22.06
CA PHE A 206 -14.08 0.59 22.09
C PHE A 206 -14.01 1.99 21.46
N TYR A 207 -13.24 2.12 20.36
CA TYR A 207 -12.83 3.41 19.80
C TYR A 207 -13.96 4.44 19.57
N ALA A 208 -15.05 4.02 18.92
CA ALA A 208 -16.18 4.92 18.62
C ALA A 208 -16.88 5.46 19.88
N GLU A 209 -16.72 4.78 21.01
CA GLU A 209 -17.24 5.18 22.32
C GLU A 209 -16.21 5.98 23.12
N LEU A 210 -14.95 6.15 22.67
CA LEU A 210 -13.92 6.91 23.40
C LEU A 210 -14.39 8.28 23.89
N PRO A 211 -15.14 9.11 23.14
CA PRO A 211 -15.67 10.38 23.65
C PRO A 211 -16.60 10.23 24.86
N ASP A 212 -17.30 9.10 25.00
CA ASP A 212 -18.26 8.81 26.06
C ASP A 212 -17.64 7.96 27.19
N LEU A 213 -16.74 7.03 26.88
CA LEU A 213 -15.92 6.30 27.85
C LEU A 213 -14.99 7.25 28.63
N ARG A 214 -14.47 8.28 27.96
CA ARG A 214 -13.73 9.38 28.60
C ARG A 214 -14.52 10.11 29.70
N LYS A 215 -15.85 10.13 29.63
CA LYS A 215 -16.70 10.73 30.66
C LYS A 215 -16.88 9.79 31.87
N GLN A 216 -16.68 8.49 31.67
CA GLN A 216 -16.88 7.42 32.65
C GLN A 216 -15.56 7.03 33.33
N THR A 217 -14.99 7.97 34.09
CA THR A 217 -13.71 7.78 34.79
C THR A 217 -13.81 6.83 35.99
N CYS A 218 -12.74 6.10 36.27
CA CYS A 218 -12.59 5.20 37.42
C CYS A 218 -11.18 5.27 38.00
N ALA A 219 -10.94 4.74 39.20
CA ALA A 219 -9.61 4.68 39.81
C ALA A 219 -8.89 3.37 39.46
N LEU A 220 -7.70 3.45 38.87
CA LEU A 220 -6.85 2.30 38.54
C LEU A 220 -6.09 1.76 39.75
N THR A 221 -5.65 2.66 40.62
CA THR A 221 -4.95 2.35 41.87
C THR A 221 -5.63 3.08 43.03
N ALA A 222 -5.36 2.62 44.26
CA ALA A 222 -5.84 3.28 45.47
C ALA A 222 -5.30 4.72 45.62
N ASP A 223 -4.22 5.05 44.91
CA ASP A 223 -3.50 6.32 44.99
C ASP A 223 -4.09 7.41 44.07
N GLY A 224 -5.23 7.14 43.42
CA GLY A 224 -5.99 8.12 42.63
C GLY A 224 -5.58 8.25 41.17
N VAL A 225 -4.81 7.31 40.61
CA VAL A 225 -4.52 7.27 39.17
C VAL A 225 -5.83 7.00 38.41
N LEU A 226 -6.25 7.94 37.56
CA LEU A 226 -7.50 7.83 36.80
C LEU A 226 -7.34 6.95 35.56
N GLY A 227 -8.29 6.04 35.39
CA GLY A 227 -8.56 5.32 34.16
C GLY A 227 -10.00 5.56 33.70
N VAL A 228 -10.47 4.73 32.77
CA VAL A 228 -11.84 4.74 32.27
C VAL A 228 -12.50 3.37 32.44
N CYS A 229 -13.82 3.38 32.63
CA CYS A 229 -14.60 2.17 32.78
C CYS A 229 -14.96 1.60 31.42
N CYS A 230 -14.37 0.45 31.07
CA CYS A 230 -14.42 -0.08 29.71
C CYS A 230 -15.27 -1.37 29.68
N PRO A 231 -16.19 -1.53 28.70
CA PRO A 231 -17.20 -2.59 28.75
C PRO A 231 -16.60 -3.99 28.89
N ASN A 232 -17.21 -4.83 29.72
CA ASN A 232 -16.84 -6.25 29.81
C ASN A 232 -17.49 -7.10 28.71
N LYS A 233 -18.46 -6.56 27.95
CA LYS A 233 -19.00 -7.28 26.80
C LYS A 233 -17.89 -7.62 25.82
N LYS A 234 -17.90 -8.88 25.39
CA LYS A 234 -17.19 -9.30 24.18
C LYS A 234 -17.65 -8.43 23.03
N ARG A 235 -16.74 -8.22 22.06
CA ARG A 235 -17.04 -7.85 20.67
C ARG A 235 -18.41 -8.44 20.30
N PRO A 236 -19.37 -7.65 19.79
CA PRO A 236 -20.56 -8.23 19.21
C PRO A 236 -20.12 -9.32 18.22
N ALA A 237 -20.67 -10.52 18.36
CA ALA A 237 -20.71 -11.38 17.18
C ALA A 237 -21.45 -10.56 16.12
N ALA A 238 -20.88 -10.46 14.92
CA ALA A 238 -21.54 -9.73 13.85
C ALA A 238 -22.79 -10.53 13.45
N ASP A 239 -23.93 -10.23 14.11
CA ASP A 239 -25.27 -10.69 13.75
C ASP A 239 -25.72 -9.97 12.47
N VAL A 240 -24.91 -10.12 11.42
CA VAL A 240 -25.22 -9.77 10.04
C VAL A 240 -25.76 -11.05 9.39
N PRO A 241 -26.95 -11.02 8.77
CA PRO A 241 -27.52 -12.20 8.13
C PRO A 241 -26.53 -12.83 7.14
N VAL A 242 -26.22 -14.11 7.36
CA VAL A 242 -25.37 -14.91 6.47
C VAL A 242 -26.07 -15.05 5.13
N GLY A 243 -25.45 -14.52 4.08
CA GLY A 243 -26.05 -14.42 2.76
C GLY A 243 -25.07 -14.05 1.65
N LEU A 244 -23.86 -14.62 1.69
CA LEU A 244 -22.84 -14.69 0.62
C LEU A 244 -21.82 -15.77 1.05
N ASP A 245 -21.46 -16.72 0.18
CA ASP A 245 -20.80 -18.00 0.55
C ASP A 245 -19.31 -17.93 0.96
N ARG A 246 -18.81 -16.74 1.34
CA ARG A 246 -17.60 -16.57 2.17
C ARG A 246 -17.77 -15.33 3.04
N PRO A 247 -17.31 -15.30 4.30
CA PRO A 247 -17.28 -14.06 5.08
C PRO A 247 -16.42 -13.03 4.33
N ASN A 248 -17.01 -11.87 4.00
CA ASN A 248 -16.26 -10.75 3.43
C ASN A 248 -15.25 -10.28 4.49
N ASN A 249 -13.96 -10.40 4.18
CA ASN A 249 -12.83 -10.23 5.08
C ASN A 249 -12.21 -8.81 5.02
N GLY A 250 -12.90 -7.88 4.37
CA GLY A 250 -12.47 -6.50 4.11
C GLY A 250 -11.82 -6.33 2.74
N VAL A 251 -11.37 -7.42 2.10
CA VAL A 251 -10.73 -7.39 0.79
C VAL A 251 -11.80 -7.31 -0.31
N LEU A 252 -11.74 -6.25 -1.10
CA LEU A 252 -12.54 -6.08 -2.30
C LEU A 252 -12.17 -7.12 -3.35
N ARG A 253 -13.20 -7.77 -3.90
CA ARG A 253 -13.04 -8.61 -5.08
C ARG A 253 -13.26 -7.74 -6.31
N PRO A 254 -12.34 -7.78 -7.28
CA PRO A 254 -12.58 -7.13 -8.56
C PRO A 254 -13.79 -7.80 -9.25
N PRO A 255 -14.63 -7.03 -9.97
CA PRO A 255 -15.69 -7.62 -10.78
C PRO A 255 -15.08 -8.53 -11.87
N PRO A 256 -15.84 -9.51 -12.38
CA PRO A 256 -15.41 -10.26 -13.56
C PRO A 256 -15.22 -9.29 -14.74
N PRO A 257 -14.22 -9.51 -15.61
CA PRO A 257 -14.02 -8.68 -16.79
C PRO A 257 -15.26 -8.74 -17.70
N PRO A 258 -15.58 -7.66 -18.43
CA PRO A 258 -16.64 -7.70 -19.44
C PRO A 258 -16.30 -8.73 -20.53
N ALA A 259 -17.33 -9.35 -21.11
CA ALA A 259 -17.15 -10.20 -22.27
C ALA A 259 -16.79 -9.33 -23.49
N VAL A 260 -15.57 -9.48 -23.98
CA VAL A 260 -15.02 -8.72 -25.11
C VAL A 260 -14.53 -9.69 -26.17
N GLU A 261 -14.79 -9.37 -27.45
CA GLU A 261 -14.33 -10.17 -28.59
C GLU A 261 -12.79 -10.12 -28.68
N VAL A 262 -12.15 -11.28 -28.52
CA VAL A 262 -10.69 -11.43 -28.64
C VAL A 262 -10.31 -11.38 -30.13
N PRO A 263 -9.51 -10.38 -30.57
CA PRO A 263 -9.11 -10.28 -31.97
C PRO A 263 -8.23 -11.47 -32.37
N PRO A 264 -8.34 -12.02 -33.60
CA PRO A 264 -7.61 -13.22 -34.03
C PRO A 264 -6.14 -12.91 -34.39
N LEU A 265 -5.37 -12.42 -33.41
CA LEU A 265 -3.96 -12.04 -33.57
C LEU A 265 -3.06 -13.28 -33.66
N THR A 266 -2.24 -13.34 -34.71
CA THR A 266 -1.26 -14.41 -34.92
C THR A 266 0.03 -14.18 -34.13
N PRO A 267 0.80 -15.22 -33.78
CA PRO A 267 2.12 -15.07 -33.15
C PRO A 267 3.08 -14.18 -33.95
N GLN A 268 2.98 -14.19 -35.28
CA GLN A 268 3.78 -13.31 -36.15
C GLN A 268 3.41 -11.83 -35.96
N GLN A 269 2.12 -11.48 -35.85
CA GLN A 269 1.68 -10.11 -35.61
C GLN A 269 2.08 -9.62 -34.21
N LEU A 270 1.95 -10.46 -33.19
CA LEU A 270 2.41 -10.16 -31.82
C LEU A 270 3.92 -9.87 -31.79
N ASN A 271 4.73 -10.72 -32.45
CA ASN A 271 6.17 -10.51 -32.55
C ASN A 271 6.54 -9.28 -33.40
N GLN A 272 5.76 -8.98 -34.46
CA GLN A 272 5.96 -7.78 -35.28
C GLN A 272 5.68 -6.50 -34.47
N ALA A 273 4.62 -6.48 -33.67
CA ALA A 273 4.32 -5.35 -32.77
C ALA A 273 5.43 -5.14 -31.72
N ALA A 274 5.99 -6.23 -31.19
CA ALA A 274 7.16 -6.19 -30.31
C ALA A 274 8.42 -5.64 -31.02
N ALA A 275 8.65 -5.98 -32.29
CA ALA A 275 9.75 -5.41 -33.08
C ALA A 275 9.56 -3.91 -33.34
N VAL A 276 8.34 -3.49 -33.70
CA VAL A 276 7.97 -2.07 -33.86
C VAL A 276 8.17 -1.30 -32.54
N ALA A 277 7.89 -1.92 -31.39
CA ALA A 277 8.13 -1.30 -30.09
C ALA A 277 9.61 -1.00 -29.86
N LEU A 278 10.53 -1.92 -30.20
CA LEU A 278 11.97 -1.68 -30.08
C LEU A 278 12.43 -0.49 -30.93
N GLU A 279 11.91 -0.34 -32.15
CA GLU A 279 12.18 0.86 -32.97
C GLU A 279 11.66 2.16 -32.33
N ARG A 280 10.48 2.11 -31.69
CA ARG A 280 9.91 3.28 -31.00
C ARG A 280 10.71 3.67 -29.77
N ILE A 281 11.19 2.70 -28.98
CA ILE A 281 12.08 2.94 -27.84
C ILE A 281 13.39 3.57 -28.30
N GLN A 282 13.98 3.09 -29.39
CA GLN A 282 15.18 3.70 -29.98
C GLN A 282 14.92 5.17 -30.40
N LYS A 283 13.83 5.45 -31.12
CA LYS A 283 13.41 6.81 -31.50
C LYS A 283 13.14 7.71 -30.28
N ARG A 284 12.62 7.14 -29.19
CA ARG A 284 12.38 7.83 -27.91
C ARG A 284 13.70 8.20 -27.21
N LEU A 285 14.70 7.31 -27.22
CA LEU A 285 16.03 7.61 -26.67
C LEU A 285 16.77 8.70 -27.48
N GLU A 286 16.63 8.67 -28.80
CA GLU A 286 17.12 9.73 -29.70
C GLU A 286 16.43 11.07 -29.44
N LEU A 287 15.11 11.05 -29.22
CA LEU A 287 14.35 12.24 -28.82
C LEU A 287 14.85 12.78 -27.48
N VAL A 288 14.91 11.95 -26.42
CA VAL A 288 15.42 12.36 -25.09
C VAL A 288 16.82 12.98 -25.18
N THR A 289 17.72 12.41 -25.99
CA THR A 289 19.06 12.96 -26.23
C THR A 289 19.00 14.34 -26.90
N ARG A 290 18.10 14.52 -27.88
CA ARG A 290 17.88 15.79 -28.58
C ARG A 290 17.24 16.85 -27.67
N LEU A 291 16.29 16.46 -26.81
CA LEU A 291 15.67 17.34 -25.83
C LEU A 291 16.72 17.90 -24.87
N PHE A 292 17.59 17.04 -24.34
CA PHE A 292 18.73 17.45 -23.52
C PHE A 292 19.66 18.44 -24.24
N GLN A 293 20.08 18.10 -25.47
CA GLN A 293 20.97 18.94 -26.28
C GLN A 293 20.38 20.32 -26.61
N ASN A 294 19.05 20.39 -26.76
CA ASN A 294 18.32 21.62 -27.06
C ASN A 294 17.90 22.41 -25.80
N GLY A 295 18.23 21.93 -24.59
CA GLY A 295 17.90 22.60 -23.34
C GLY A 295 16.47 22.37 -22.83
N PHE A 296 15.71 21.42 -23.40
CA PHE A 296 14.39 21.01 -22.88
C PHE A 296 14.56 20.08 -21.66
N VAL A 297 15.06 20.68 -20.58
CA VAL A 297 15.29 20.06 -19.26
C VAL A 297 14.64 20.91 -18.19
N ILE A 298 14.21 20.31 -17.09
CA ILE A 298 13.58 21.06 -16.00
C ILE A 298 14.55 22.08 -15.40
N GLN A 299 14.10 23.32 -15.22
CA GLN A 299 14.93 24.37 -14.64
C GLN A 299 15.09 24.12 -13.13
N LEU A 300 16.33 23.93 -12.68
CA LEU A 300 16.66 23.74 -11.27
C LEU A 300 16.24 24.95 -10.41
N GLY A 301 15.88 24.69 -9.16
CA GLY A 301 15.43 25.73 -8.22
C GLY A 301 14.03 26.27 -8.50
N THR A 302 13.24 25.63 -9.37
CA THR A 302 11.81 25.92 -9.58
C THR A 302 10.92 24.98 -8.75
N PRO A 303 9.63 25.32 -8.51
CA PRO A 303 8.71 24.43 -7.79
C PRO A 303 8.52 23.09 -8.52
N ALA A 304 8.58 23.11 -9.85
CA ALA A 304 8.49 21.92 -10.70
C ALA A 304 9.72 21.01 -10.59
N ALA A 305 10.93 21.57 -10.45
CA ALA A 305 12.12 20.78 -10.16
C ALA A 305 12.05 20.13 -8.78
N TRP A 306 11.60 20.85 -7.74
CA TRP A 306 11.37 20.27 -6.41
C TRP A 306 10.31 19.15 -6.43
N HIS A 307 9.20 19.34 -7.15
CA HIS A 307 8.20 18.29 -7.37
C HIS A 307 8.76 17.07 -8.12
N LEU A 308 9.74 17.24 -9.01
CA LEU A 308 10.39 16.11 -9.67
C LEU A 308 11.37 15.38 -8.72
N GLU A 309 12.15 16.12 -7.95
CA GLU A 309 13.08 15.56 -6.96
C GLU A 309 12.37 14.89 -5.78
N PHE A 310 11.15 15.30 -5.46
CA PHE A 310 10.25 14.54 -4.59
C PHE A 310 10.03 13.10 -5.10
N PHE A 311 10.08 12.86 -6.42
CA PHE A 311 10.08 11.54 -7.06
C PHE A 311 11.50 11.14 -7.53
N GLN A 312 12.50 11.29 -6.68
CA GLN A 312 13.83 10.72 -6.90
C GLN A 312 13.71 9.24 -7.31
N THR A 313 14.31 8.89 -8.44
CA THR A 313 14.14 7.57 -9.06
C THR A 313 15.53 6.98 -9.29
N SER A 314 15.78 5.77 -8.77
CA SER A 314 17.09 5.13 -8.92
C SER A 314 17.34 4.68 -10.36
N ASN A 315 18.61 4.60 -10.78
CA ASN A 315 18.95 4.12 -12.13
C ASN A 315 18.38 2.72 -12.43
N ALA A 316 18.37 1.82 -11.43
CA ALA A 316 17.77 0.49 -11.58
C ALA A 316 16.24 0.55 -11.73
N THR A 317 15.59 1.50 -11.07
CA THR A 317 14.16 1.78 -11.24
C THR A 317 13.86 2.32 -12.64
N LEU A 318 14.69 3.26 -13.14
CA LEU A 318 14.58 3.80 -14.50
C LEU A 318 14.74 2.70 -15.56
N GLU A 319 15.81 1.91 -15.48
CA GLU A 319 16.07 0.77 -16.38
C GLU A 319 14.88 -0.21 -16.41
N GLN A 320 14.35 -0.58 -15.24
CA GLN A 320 13.19 -1.46 -15.15
C GLN A 320 11.92 -0.85 -15.79
N GLY A 321 11.78 0.47 -15.74
CA GLY A 321 10.68 1.18 -16.40
C GLY A 321 10.86 1.35 -17.91
N GLU A 322 12.09 1.49 -18.39
CA GLU A 322 12.41 1.48 -19.83
C GLU A 322 12.13 0.11 -20.45
N GLU A 323 12.47 -0.97 -19.74
CA GLU A 323 12.06 -2.35 -20.11
C GLU A 323 10.54 -2.50 -20.17
N ALA A 324 9.81 -1.98 -19.16
CA ALA A 324 8.35 -2.01 -19.14
C ALA A 324 7.70 -1.22 -20.30
N GLN A 325 8.27 -0.08 -20.69
CA GLN A 325 7.75 0.76 -21.78
C GLN A 325 7.76 0.01 -23.13
N LYS A 326 8.64 -0.98 -23.34
CA LYS A 326 8.63 -1.84 -24.54
C LYS A 326 7.29 -2.55 -24.73
N ASN A 327 6.73 -3.13 -23.66
CA ASN A 327 5.42 -3.79 -23.70
C ASN A 327 4.28 -2.80 -23.94
N VAL A 328 4.36 -1.61 -23.34
CA VAL A 328 3.37 -0.53 -23.54
C VAL A 328 3.35 -0.09 -25.00
N GLU A 329 4.51 0.17 -25.61
CA GLU A 329 4.61 0.52 -27.04
C GLU A 329 4.11 -0.60 -27.97
N ALA A 330 4.41 -1.86 -27.65
CA ALA A 330 3.96 -3.00 -28.45
C ALA A 330 2.43 -3.15 -28.38
N SER A 331 1.85 -2.97 -27.21
CA SER A 331 0.40 -3.00 -26.98
C SER A 331 -0.32 -1.85 -27.69
N VAL A 332 0.23 -0.63 -27.63
CA VAL A 332 -0.26 0.53 -28.39
C VAL A 332 -0.14 0.30 -29.91
N SER A 333 0.91 -0.40 -30.37
CA SER A 333 1.03 -0.76 -31.79
C SER A 333 -0.10 -1.68 -32.24
N LEU A 334 -0.47 -2.69 -31.43
CA LEU A 334 -1.60 -3.58 -31.73
C LEU A 334 -2.94 -2.83 -31.75
N VAL A 335 -3.19 -1.93 -30.78
CA VAL A 335 -4.42 -1.10 -30.77
C VAL A 335 -4.54 -0.30 -32.07
N ASN A 336 -3.46 0.36 -32.50
CA ASN A 336 -3.48 1.23 -33.67
C ASN A 336 -3.51 0.47 -35.00
N GLU A 337 -2.79 -0.66 -35.11
CA GLU A 337 -2.74 -1.46 -36.34
C GLU A 337 -4.06 -2.18 -36.62
N PHE A 338 -4.69 -2.73 -35.57
CA PHE A 338 -5.93 -3.51 -35.69
C PHE A 338 -7.20 -2.72 -35.35
N GLN A 339 -7.07 -1.41 -35.05
CA GLN A 339 -8.17 -0.51 -34.67
C GLN A 339 -9.02 -1.07 -33.52
N LEU A 340 -8.34 -1.62 -32.50
CA LEU A 340 -8.99 -2.24 -31.35
C LEU A 340 -9.79 -1.20 -30.55
N THR A 341 -10.95 -1.59 -30.05
CA THR A 341 -11.71 -0.73 -29.12
C THR A 341 -10.94 -0.58 -27.79
N PRO A 342 -11.24 0.46 -26.98
CA PRO A 342 -10.66 0.58 -25.64
C PRO A 342 -10.90 -0.66 -24.76
N ASP A 343 -12.06 -1.30 -24.88
CA ASP A 343 -12.35 -2.55 -24.17
C ASP A 343 -11.48 -3.72 -24.69
N GLN A 344 -11.23 -3.82 -26.01
CA GLN A 344 -10.30 -4.81 -26.55
C GLN A 344 -8.85 -4.55 -26.11
N GLY A 345 -8.42 -3.29 -26.05
CA GLY A 345 -7.12 -2.89 -25.51
C GLY A 345 -6.95 -3.26 -24.03
N ALA A 346 -7.98 -3.02 -23.21
CA ALA A 346 -7.96 -3.25 -21.77
C ALA A 346 -8.15 -4.74 -21.38
N PHE A 347 -9.00 -5.48 -22.10
CA PHE A 347 -9.47 -6.82 -21.70
C PHE A 347 -9.05 -7.96 -22.63
N ALA A 348 -8.93 -7.72 -23.94
CA ALA A 348 -8.52 -8.77 -24.87
C ALA A 348 -6.99 -8.87 -25.04
N LEU A 349 -6.25 -7.76 -25.09
CA LEU A 349 -4.78 -7.82 -25.18
C LEU A 349 -4.10 -8.62 -24.03
N PRO A 350 -4.56 -8.56 -22.76
CA PRO A 350 -4.03 -9.39 -21.66
C PRO A 350 -4.10 -10.90 -21.85
N THR A 351 -4.85 -11.42 -22.82
CA THR A 351 -4.86 -12.87 -23.12
C THR A 351 -3.62 -13.32 -23.89
N PHE A 352 -2.90 -12.39 -24.53
CA PHE A 352 -1.71 -12.67 -25.34
C PHE A 352 -0.41 -12.46 -24.54
N SER A 353 0.46 -13.47 -24.50
CA SER A 353 1.77 -13.37 -23.83
C SER A 353 2.82 -12.68 -24.72
N ILE A 354 3.70 -11.88 -24.11
CA ILE A 354 4.90 -11.33 -24.78
C ILE A 354 6.10 -12.30 -24.73
N LEU A 355 6.00 -13.44 -24.02
CA LEU A 355 7.08 -14.43 -23.89
C LEU A 355 7.61 -14.98 -25.23
N ASN A 356 6.74 -15.08 -26.24
CA ASN A 356 7.09 -15.61 -27.56
C ASN A 356 7.43 -14.49 -28.57
N THR A 357 8.06 -13.41 -28.09
CA THR A 357 8.39 -12.23 -28.90
C THR A 357 9.82 -11.72 -28.66
N VAL A 358 10.31 -10.83 -29.53
CA VAL A 358 11.62 -10.15 -29.38
C VAL A 358 11.78 -9.29 -28.12
N ILE A 359 10.72 -9.06 -27.33
CA ILE A 359 10.79 -8.34 -26.04
C ILE A 359 10.65 -9.25 -24.82
N ALA A 360 10.73 -10.57 -24.98
CA ALA A 360 10.59 -11.54 -23.88
C ALA A 360 11.55 -11.31 -22.69
N ASP A 361 12.74 -10.76 -22.94
CA ASP A 361 13.72 -10.45 -21.88
C ASP A 361 13.30 -9.29 -20.96
N SER A 362 12.32 -8.48 -21.36
CA SER A 362 11.69 -7.47 -20.47
C SER A 362 10.81 -8.11 -19.39
N CYS A 363 10.53 -9.41 -19.49
CA CYS A 363 9.68 -10.10 -18.52
C CYS A 363 10.39 -10.40 -17.21
N PRO A 364 9.70 -10.22 -16.07
CA PRO A 364 10.29 -10.47 -14.78
C PRO A 364 10.71 -11.93 -14.57
N ARG A 365 11.90 -12.10 -14.02
CA ARG A 365 12.39 -13.40 -13.53
C ARG A 365 11.80 -13.69 -12.15
N THR A 366 11.39 -14.94 -11.93
CA THR A 366 10.93 -15.46 -10.64
C THR A 366 12.09 -16.07 -9.85
N ALA A 367 12.12 -15.87 -8.54
CA ALA A 367 13.05 -16.53 -7.63
C ALA A 367 12.38 -17.65 -6.80
N SER A 368 13.15 -18.63 -6.36
CA SER A 368 12.70 -19.63 -5.38
C SER A 368 12.83 -19.07 -3.96
N CYS A 369 11.74 -19.07 -3.20
CA CYS A 369 11.71 -18.53 -1.84
C CYS A 369 11.91 -19.58 -0.75
N GLN A 370 12.44 -19.14 0.39
CA GLN A 370 12.56 -19.94 1.61
C GLN A 370 11.94 -19.17 2.78
N ALA A 371 11.34 -19.88 3.74
CA ALA A 371 10.77 -19.29 4.94
C ALA A 371 11.90 -18.83 5.90
N THR A 372 12.14 -17.52 5.95
CA THR A 372 13.13 -16.90 6.85
C THR A 372 12.47 -16.20 8.03
N LYS A 373 13.24 -16.00 9.12
CA LYS A 373 12.83 -15.23 10.30
C LYS A 373 12.70 -13.73 10.03
N TYR A 374 13.56 -13.20 9.15
CA TYR A 374 13.64 -11.77 8.82
C TYR A 374 13.18 -11.49 7.39
N ARG A 375 12.53 -10.33 7.20
CA ARG A 375 12.16 -9.82 5.88
C ARG A 375 13.41 -9.43 5.09
N SER A 376 13.39 -9.65 3.77
CA SER A 376 14.31 -8.98 2.84
C SER A 376 14.22 -7.45 2.94
N ALA A 377 15.16 -6.72 2.36
CA ALA A 377 15.10 -5.26 2.30
C ALA A 377 14.20 -4.74 1.17
N ASP A 378 13.94 -5.55 0.13
CA ASP A 378 13.07 -5.18 -1.00
C ASP A 378 11.67 -5.80 -0.93
N GLY A 379 11.31 -6.46 0.17
CA GLY A 379 10.01 -7.11 0.36
C GLY A 379 9.83 -8.44 -0.40
N SER A 380 10.83 -8.88 -1.17
CA SER A 380 10.81 -10.18 -1.87
C SER A 380 10.60 -11.37 -0.93
N CYS A 381 10.00 -12.44 -1.44
CA CYS A 381 9.76 -13.70 -0.71
C CYS A 381 8.94 -13.57 0.59
N ASN A 382 8.15 -12.50 0.75
CA ASN A 382 7.11 -12.46 1.76
C ASN A 382 6.10 -13.58 1.50
N ASN A 383 5.47 -13.58 0.32
CA ASN A 383 4.79 -14.75 -0.20
C ASN A 383 5.82 -15.77 -0.73
N LEU A 384 5.68 -17.05 -0.37
CA LEU A 384 6.62 -18.11 -0.74
C LEU A 384 6.34 -18.74 -2.11
N GLN A 385 5.13 -18.57 -2.64
CA GLN A 385 4.72 -19.01 -3.98
C GLN A 385 4.93 -17.91 -5.03
N HIS A 386 4.84 -16.65 -4.60
CA HIS A 386 4.92 -15.46 -5.45
C HIS A 386 5.98 -14.48 -4.93
N ASP A 387 7.24 -14.69 -5.32
CA ASP A 387 8.42 -13.98 -4.81
C ASP A 387 8.40 -12.45 -4.97
N ARG A 388 7.55 -11.95 -5.87
CA ARG A 388 7.43 -10.53 -6.23
C ARG A 388 6.20 -9.82 -5.66
N TRP A 389 5.30 -10.51 -4.95
CA TRP A 389 4.14 -9.85 -4.34
C TRP A 389 4.60 -8.89 -3.23
N GLY A 390 4.16 -7.63 -3.30
CA GLY A 390 4.58 -6.54 -2.39
C GLY A 390 6.07 -6.14 -2.46
N ARG A 391 6.82 -6.65 -3.45
CA ARG A 391 8.25 -6.34 -3.63
C ARG A 391 8.46 -4.95 -4.26
N ALA A 392 9.53 -4.26 -3.88
CA ALA A 392 9.93 -3.01 -4.50
C ALA A 392 10.21 -3.15 -6.01
N GLY A 393 9.87 -2.12 -6.77
CA GLY A 393 9.96 -2.09 -8.23
C GLY A 393 8.83 -2.86 -8.95
N THR A 394 7.77 -3.28 -8.27
CA THR A 394 6.68 -4.05 -8.91
C THR A 394 5.47 -3.19 -9.26
N ALA A 395 4.57 -3.73 -10.08
CA ALA A 395 3.35 -3.06 -10.49
C ALA A 395 2.38 -2.88 -9.31
N LEU A 396 1.77 -1.71 -9.20
CA LEU A 396 0.63 -1.47 -8.32
C LEU A 396 -0.56 -2.36 -8.74
N GLN A 397 -1.20 -3.05 -7.79
CA GLN A 397 -2.35 -3.91 -8.07
C GLN A 397 -3.56 -3.11 -8.56
N ARG A 398 -4.51 -3.79 -9.23
CA ARG A 398 -5.78 -3.19 -9.61
C ARG A 398 -6.98 -3.89 -8.97
N VAL A 399 -7.75 -3.14 -8.19
CA VAL A 399 -9.09 -3.53 -7.72
C VAL A 399 -10.14 -3.34 -8.82
N LEU A 400 -9.94 -2.34 -9.69
CA LEU A 400 -10.69 -2.16 -10.92
C LEU A 400 -9.72 -2.05 -12.11
N PRO A 401 -10.08 -2.61 -13.29
CA PRO A 401 -9.34 -2.44 -14.53
C PRO A 401 -9.08 -0.96 -14.86
N PRO A 402 -8.00 -0.63 -15.58
CA PRO A 402 -7.72 0.74 -15.98
C PRO A 402 -8.73 1.24 -17.01
N LYS A 403 -9.06 2.53 -16.95
CA LYS A 403 -9.77 3.26 -18.00
C LYS A 403 -8.84 4.31 -18.62
N TYR A 404 -8.11 3.89 -19.66
CA TYR A 404 -7.37 4.74 -20.60
C TYR A 404 -8.25 5.04 -21.83
N GLY A 405 -7.98 6.13 -22.55
CA GLY A 405 -8.78 6.55 -23.72
C GLY A 405 -8.70 5.58 -24.92
N ASP A 406 -7.56 4.92 -25.07
CA ASP A 406 -7.23 3.86 -26.04
C ASP A 406 -7.28 2.46 -25.41
N GLY A 407 -7.76 2.35 -24.16
CA GLY A 407 -7.74 1.11 -23.39
C GLY A 407 -6.36 0.67 -22.87
N VAL A 408 -5.27 1.32 -23.31
CA VAL A 408 -3.89 0.83 -23.06
C VAL A 408 -3.00 1.85 -22.37
N ASN A 409 -2.85 3.07 -22.88
CA ASN A 409 -1.80 3.99 -22.41
C ASN A 409 -2.21 5.46 -22.33
N SER A 410 -3.09 5.94 -23.20
CA SER A 410 -3.50 7.34 -23.27
C SER A 410 -4.39 7.75 -22.07
N PRO A 411 -4.06 8.79 -21.30
CA PRO A 411 -4.94 9.28 -20.23
C PRO A 411 -6.29 9.75 -20.77
N ARG A 412 -7.37 9.52 -20.01
CA ARG A 412 -8.69 10.12 -20.32
C ARG A 412 -8.56 11.65 -20.33
N SER A 413 -9.03 12.26 -21.41
CA SER A 413 -8.90 13.70 -21.66
C SER A 413 -10.12 14.30 -22.37
N GLU A 414 -10.78 13.54 -23.24
CA GLU A 414 -11.99 14.01 -23.92
C GLU A 414 -13.11 14.36 -22.93
N GLY A 415 -13.68 15.55 -23.09
CA GLY A 415 -14.82 16.02 -22.30
C GLY A 415 -14.55 16.41 -20.85
N LEU A 416 -13.34 16.14 -20.32
CA LEU A 416 -12.97 16.45 -18.94
C LEU A 416 -12.48 17.90 -18.77
N PRO A 417 -12.78 18.55 -17.62
CA PRO A 417 -12.17 19.85 -17.28
C PRO A 417 -10.67 19.70 -16.97
N SER A 418 -9.89 20.78 -17.16
CA SER A 418 -8.51 20.84 -16.66
C SER A 418 -8.46 20.59 -15.15
N ALA A 419 -7.45 19.85 -14.68
CA ALA A 419 -7.23 19.58 -13.28
C ALA A 419 -7.11 20.86 -12.43
N ARG A 420 -6.49 21.93 -12.96
CA ARG A 420 -6.43 23.24 -12.29
C ARG A 420 -7.81 23.90 -12.20
N VAL A 421 -8.62 23.84 -13.25
CA VAL A 421 -9.99 24.40 -13.26
C VAL A 421 -10.88 23.72 -12.22
N VAL A 422 -10.72 22.40 -12.04
CA VAL A 422 -11.38 21.67 -10.95
C VAL A 422 -10.87 22.16 -9.60
N SER A 423 -9.55 22.17 -9.39
CA SER A 423 -8.91 22.61 -8.15
C SER A 423 -9.39 23.99 -7.68
N ILE A 424 -9.23 25.05 -8.50
CA ILE A 424 -9.60 26.43 -8.12
C ILE A 424 -11.08 26.60 -7.78
N SER A 425 -11.94 25.73 -8.31
CA SER A 425 -13.40 25.80 -8.13
C SER A 425 -13.91 24.94 -6.97
N PHE A 426 -13.17 23.88 -6.62
CA PHE A 426 -13.57 22.85 -5.66
C PHE A 426 -12.77 22.95 -4.35
N ALA A 427 -11.44 23.04 -4.46
CA ALA A 427 -10.47 23.07 -3.36
C ALA A 427 -10.29 24.49 -2.80
N THR A 428 -11.39 25.08 -2.33
CA THR A 428 -11.38 26.42 -1.75
C THR A 428 -10.73 26.42 -0.37
N ASP A 429 -9.93 27.45 -0.09
CA ASP A 429 -9.22 27.65 1.18
C ASP A 429 -10.17 28.11 2.29
N VAL A 430 -10.44 27.23 3.25
CA VAL A 430 -11.30 27.47 4.41
C VAL A 430 -10.71 26.77 5.63
N ASP A 431 -10.32 27.55 6.64
CA ASP A 431 -9.75 27.05 7.89
C ASP A 431 -10.85 26.41 8.77
N GLN A 432 -10.88 25.08 8.87
CA GLN A 432 -11.82 24.31 9.68
C GLN A 432 -11.14 23.12 10.38
N PRO A 433 -10.30 23.34 11.40
CA PRO A 433 -9.67 22.27 12.15
C PRO A 433 -10.69 21.36 12.88
N TYR A 434 -10.26 20.14 13.19
CA TYR A 434 -10.93 19.31 14.19
C TYR A 434 -10.63 19.82 15.61
N ASP A 435 -11.65 19.85 16.48
CA ASP A 435 -11.50 20.33 17.87
C ASP A 435 -10.72 19.35 18.77
N ASN A 436 -10.72 18.06 18.41
CA ASN A 436 -10.33 16.95 19.30
C ASN A 436 -9.15 16.11 18.78
N TYR A 437 -8.74 16.28 17.54
CA TYR A 437 -7.64 15.54 16.92
C TYR A 437 -6.37 16.37 16.82
N THR A 438 -5.21 15.71 16.93
CA THR A 438 -3.90 16.35 16.80
C THR A 438 -3.36 16.20 15.38
N LEU A 439 -2.39 17.05 15.03
CA LEU A 439 -1.72 17.05 13.73
C LEU A 439 -1.02 15.72 13.43
N LEU A 440 -0.73 14.90 14.46
CA LEU A 440 -0.28 13.51 14.31
C LEU A 440 -1.17 12.63 13.42
N ILE A 441 -2.48 12.88 13.27
CA ILE A 441 -3.28 12.10 12.31
C ILE A 441 -2.77 12.31 10.88
N MET A 442 -2.56 13.58 10.49
CA MET A 442 -1.99 13.93 9.19
C MET A 442 -0.57 13.37 9.07
N GLN A 443 0.28 13.66 10.06
CA GLN A 443 1.70 13.33 9.98
C GLN A 443 1.98 11.82 10.01
N TRP A 444 1.21 11.05 10.79
CA TRP A 444 1.31 9.58 10.78
C TRP A 444 0.79 8.99 9.46
N GLY A 445 -0.28 9.56 8.89
CA GLY A 445 -0.76 9.19 7.56
C GLY A 445 0.32 9.34 6.49
N GLN A 446 1.00 10.48 6.43
CA GLN A 446 2.13 10.72 5.52
C GLN A 446 3.32 9.78 5.81
N PHE A 447 3.69 9.60 7.08
CA PHE A 447 4.78 8.71 7.45
C PHE A 447 4.52 7.25 7.02
N LEU A 448 3.27 6.78 7.15
CA LEU A 448 2.84 5.48 6.64
C LEU A 448 2.75 5.43 5.11
N ASP A 449 2.30 6.48 4.43
CA ASP A 449 2.29 6.50 2.96
C ASP A 449 3.72 6.30 2.43
N HIS A 450 4.69 6.93 3.09
CA HIS A 450 6.09 6.83 2.69
C HIS A 450 6.74 5.47 3.02
N ASP A 451 6.07 4.61 3.80
CA ASP A 451 6.44 3.20 4.01
C ASP A 451 5.81 2.26 2.96
N LEU A 452 4.71 2.69 2.32
CA LEU A 452 3.87 1.84 1.47
C LEU A 452 3.95 2.20 -0.02
N THR A 453 3.99 3.49 -0.35
CA THR A 453 3.79 4.00 -1.71
C THR A 453 4.85 5.02 -2.11
N HIS A 454 5.51 4.76 -3.24
CA HIS A 454 6.33 5.73 -3.94
C HIS A 454 6.30 5.40 -5.44
N THR A 455 5.61 6.21 -6.23
CA THR A 455 5.55 6.00 -7.70
C THR A 455 6.64 6.81 -8.40
N PRO A 456 7.62 6.16 -9.06
CA PRO A 456 8.63 6.86 -9.84
C PRO A 456 8.01 7.53 -11.07
N VAL A 457 8.64 8.61 -11.53
CA VAL A 457 8.23 9.36 -12.72
C VAL A 457 9.22 9.16 -13.86
N THR A 458 8.76 9.31 -15.10
CA THR A 458 9.67 9.25 -16.26
C THR A 458 10.71 10.37 -16.17
N ARG A 459 11.98 10.02 -16.40
CA ARG A 459 13.11 10.96 -16.46
C ARG A 459 13.80 10.86 -17.81
N GLY A 460 14.65 11.83 -18.11
CA GLY A 460 15.55 11.80 -19.24
C GLY A 460 16.77 10.91 -18.99
N LYS A 461 17.66 10.87 -19.98
CA LYS A 461 18.94 10.16 -19.92
C LYS A 461 19.73 10.57 -18.67
N ASP A 462 20.47 9.65 -18.06
CA ASP A 462 21.30 9.93 -16.88
C ASP A 462 20.50 10.51 -15.67
N GLY A 463 19.16 10.40 -15.68
CA GLY A 463 18.26 10.83 -14.60
C GLY A 463 17.83 12.31 -14.66
N PHE A 464 18.17 13.07 -15.70
CA PHE A 464 17.78 14.49 -15.79
C PHE A 464 16.26 14.67 -15.84
N GLY A 465 15.78 15.82 -15.35
CA GLY A 465 14.35 16.11 -15.34
C GLY A 465 13.79 16.57 -16.68
N LEU A 466 12.69 15.95 -17.11
CA LEU A 466 11.95 16.38 -18.30
C LEU A 466 11.12 17.63 -17.98
N THR A 467 11.05 18.55 -18.95
CA THR A 467 10.18 19.73 -18.92
C THR A 467 9.13 19.58 -20.02
N CYS A 468 7.89 19.98 -19.73
CA CYS A 468 6.71 19.83 -20.58
C CYS A 468 6.07 21.19 -20.92
N CYS A 469 6.44 22.22 -20.18
CA CYS A 469 6.20 23.63 -20.44
C CYS A 469 7.53 24.29 -20.88
N ASP A 470 7.46 25.32 -21.72
CA ASP A 470 8.59 26.19 -22.04
C ASP A 470 8.08 27.64 -22.14
N ASN A 471 8.76 28.58 -21.48
CA ASN A 471 8.35 29.99 -21.39
C ASN A 471 6.85 30.21 -21.03
N GLY A 472 6.31 29.32 -20.21
CA GLY A 472 4.92 29.29 -19.75
C GLY A 472 3.89 28.72 -20.73
N GLU A 473 4.31 28.26 -21.91
CA GLU A 473 3.44 27.59 -22.89
C GLU A 473 3.69 26.08 -22.91
N ILE A 474 2.70 25.29 -23.39
CA ILE A 474 2.88 23.85 -23.57
C ILE A 474 3.84 23.61 -24.74
N ILE A 475 4.90 22.81 -24.52
CA ILE A 475 5.88 22.52 -25.58
C ILE A 475 5.20 21.86 -26.79
N ALA A 476 5.53 22.36 -27.98
CA ALA A 476 5.06 21.83 -29.25
C ALA A 476 5.45 20.34 -29.41
N GLU A 477 4.53 19.52 -29.92
CA GLU A 477 4.63 18.05 -29.92
C GLU A 477 5.94 17.50 -30.47
N ALA A 478 6.50 18.10 -31.53
CA ALA A 478 7.77 17.70 -32.14
C ALA A 478 9.01 17.81 -31.20
N ASN A 479 8.91 18.64 -30.16
CA ASN A 479 9.93 18.87 -29.13
C ASN A 479 9.45 18.44 -27.73
N ARG A 480 8.31 17.76 -27.61
CA ARG A 480 7.75 17.35 -26.31
C ARG A 480 7.96 15.85 -26.11
N HIS A 481 8.41 15.47 -24.92
CA HIS A 481 8.54 14.04 -24.59
C HIS A 481 7.17 13.34 -24.55
N PRO A 482 7.00 12.09 -25.05
CA PRO A 482 5.69 11.42 -25.10
C PRO A 482 5.01 11.20 -23.74
N ASP A 483 5.80 11.10 -22.66
CA ASP A 483 5.29 11.00 -21.28
C ASP A 483 5.09 12.39 -20.60
N CYS A 484 5.10 13.49 -21.35
CA CYS A 484 4.59 14.77 -20.86
C CYS A 484 3.07 14.80 -20.88
N PHE A 485 2.45 15.13 -19.74
CA PHE A 485 1.00 15.29 -19.62
C PHE A 485 0.66 16.58 -18.82
N PRO A 486 1.10 17.76 -19.30
CA PRO A 486 1.00 19.02 -18.57
C PRO A 486 -0.45 19.43 -18.29
N ILE A 487 -0.63 20.21 -17.24
CA ILE A 487 -1.94 20.71 -16.81
C ILE A 487 -2.17 22.10 -17.43
N SER A 488 -3.12 22.20 -18.37
CA SER A 488 -3.48 23.49 -18.97
C SER A 488 -4.08 24.45 -17.94
N LEU A 489 -3.59 25.68 -17.90
CA LEU A 489 -4.04 26.71 -16.96
C LEU A 489 -5.11 27.61 -17.61
N PRO A 490 -6.16 28.04 -16.88
CA PRO A 490 -7.17 28.95 -17.43
C PRO A 490 -6.60 30.37 -17.59
N GLN A 491 -7.03 31.08 -18.64
CA GLN A 491 -6.55 32.46 -18.93
C GLN A 491 -6.79 33.47 -17.80
N ASN A 492 -7.74 33.18 -16.91
CA ASN A 492 -8.10 33.99 -15.75
C ASN A 492 -7.70 33.34 -14.41
N ASP A 493 -6.68 32.46 -14.40
CA ASP A 493 -6.14 31.88 -13.17
C ASP A 493 -5.65 32.96 -12.19
N HIS A 494 -6.08 32.88 -10.93
CA HIS A 494 -5.76 33.89 -9.92
C HIS A 494 -4.30 33.88 -9.47
N VAL A 495 -3.57 32.78 -9.64
CA VAL A 495 -2.12 32.70 -9.44
C VAL A 495 -1.41 33.00 -10.75
N PHE A 496 -1.60 32.11 -11.73
CA PHE A 496 -0.68 31.93 -12.85
C PHE A 496 -0.81 32.99 -13.95
N ALA A 497 -2.01 33.54 -14.18
CA ALA A 497 -2.24 34.48 -15.29
C ALA A 497 -1.39 35.77 -15.18
N ARG A 498 -1.04 36.20 -13.95
CA ARG A 498 -0.20 37.38 -13.72
C ARG A 498 1.24 37.18 -14.21
N PHE A 499 1.69 35.93 -14.29
CA PHE A 499 3.02 35.51 -14.75
C PHE A 499 3.03 35.08 -16.22
N ARG A 500 1.85 35.08 -16.88
CA ARG A 500 1.62 34.59 -18.27
C ARG A 500 1.79 33.08 -18.44
N GLU A 501 1.75 32.34 -17.33
CA GLU A 501 1.80 30.89 -17.29
C GLU A 501 0.48 30.29 -17.81
N GLN A 502 0.55 29.43 -18.82
CA GLN A 502 -0.57 28.69 -19.44
C GLN A 502 -0.47 27.17 -19.21
N CYS A 503 0.63 26.71 -18.60
CA CYS A 503 1.01 25.31 -18.45
C CYS A 503 1.58 25.09 -17.04
N MET A 504 1.11 24.07 -16.31
CA MET A 504 1.78 23.57 -15.11
C MET A 504 2.42 22.21 -15.41
N GLU A 505 3.68 22.10 -14.99
CA GLU A 505 4.55 20.95 -15.26
C GLU A 505 4.00 19.63 -14.71
N PHE A 506 3.96 18.61 -15.56
CA PHE A 506 3.55 17.27 -15.17
C PHE A 506 4.12 16.20 -16.12
N VAL A 507 4.92 15.30 -15.55
CA VAL A 507 5.49 14.12 -16.22
C VAL A 507 4.79 12.87 -15.70
N ARG A 508 4.45 11.96 -16.61
CA ARG A 508 3.74 10.70 -16.31
C ARG A 508 4.59 9.75 -15.45
N SER A 509 3.88 8.93 -14.68
CA SER A 509 4.48 7.88 -13.87
C SER A 509 5.13 6.81 -14.74
N LEU A 510 6.30 6.35 -14.31
CA LEU A 510 7.07 5.32 -14.99
C LEU A 510 6.31 3.97 -14.95
N PRO A 511 6.26 3.22 -16.06
CA PRO A 511 5.54 1.95 -16.07
C PRO A 511 6.31 0.84 -15.35
N ALA A 512 5.60 -0.17 -14.86
CA ALA A 512 6.16 -1.39 -14.30
C ALA A 512 6.02 -2.57 -15.27
N PRO A 513 6.97 -3.53 -15.28
CA PRO A 513 6.79 -4.77 -16.01
C PRO A 513 5.59 -5.54 -15.44
N ARG A 514 4.63 -5.87 -16.30
CA ARG A 514 3.42 -6.62 -15.91
C ARG A 514 3.80 -7.98 -15.33
N PRO A 515 3.29 -8.35 -14.13
CA PRO A 515 3.62 -9.63 -13.49
C PRO A 515 3.37 -10.85 -14.39
N GLU A 516 2.34 -10.76 -15.23
CA GLU A 516 1.84 -11.84 -16.08
C GLU A 516 2.56 -11.91 -17.45
N CYS A 517 3.48 -10.98 -17.76
CA CYS A 517 4.23 -11.00 -19.04
C CYS A 517 3.31 -11.12 -20.27
N ASN A 518 2.29 -10.25 -20.33
CA ASN A 518 1.27 -10.18 -21.38
C ASN A 518 1.12 -8.76 -21.95
N PHE A 519 0.58 -8.66 -23.18
CA PHE A 519 0.21 -7.38 -23.80
C PHE A 519 -0.95 -6.73 -23.03
N GLY A 520 -1.14 -5.42 -23.19
CA GLY A 520 -2.28 -4.68 -22.64
C GLY A 520 -1.85 -3.42 -21.87
N PRO A 521 -2.66 -2.96 -20.89
CA PRO A 521 -2.56 -1.61 -20.36
C PRO A 521 -1.29 -1.30 -19.56
N ARG A 522 -0.95 -0.01 -19.52
CA ARG A 522 0.15 0.58 -18.73
C ARG A 522 -0.16 0.40 -17.25
N GLU A 523 0.71 -0.35 -16.57
CA GLU A 523 0.73 -0.44 -15.11
C GLU A 523 1.82 0.45 -14.53
N GLN A 524 1.54 1.14 -13.42
CA GLN A 524 2.49 2.01 -12.74
C GLN A 524 3.27 1.26 -11.65
N MET A 525 4.51 1.67 -11.43
CA MET A 525 5.41 1.06 -10.45
C MET A 525 5.20 1.60 -9.03
N ASN A 526 5.42 0.74 -8.05
CA ASN A 526 5.82 1.13 -6.70
C ASN A 526 7.33 0.88 -6.56
N GLN A 527 8.15 1.92 -6.37
CA GLN A 527 9.61 1.74 -6.26
C GLN A 527 10.09 1.39 -4.84
N ILE A 528 9.19 1.39 -3.86
CA ILE A 528 9.44 0.94 -2.48
C ILE A 528 8.68 -0.34 -2.16
N THR A 529 8.91 -0.93 -0.97
CA THR A 529 8.17 -2.11 -0.52
C THR A 529 6.68 -1.79 -0.42
N GLY A 530 5.83 -2.80 -0.62
CA GLY A 530 4.38 -2.68 -0.49
C GLY A 530 3.86 -3.15 0.86
N TYR A 531 4.67 -3.09 1.92
CA TYR A 531 4.40 -3.66 3.23
C TYR A 531 4.58 -2.62 4.33
N LEU A 532 3.87 -2.76 5.45
CA LEU A 532 4.19 -2.02 6.69
C LEU A 532 5.45 -2.63 7.31
N ASP A 533 6.62 -2.33 6.74
CA ASP A 533 7.91 -2.90 7.15
C ASP A 533 9.02 -1.89 7.43
N GLY A 534 8.64 -0.62 7.64
CA GLY A 534 9.55 0.45 8.04
C GLY A 534 10.62 0.74 7.00
N SER A 535 10.36 0.44 5.72
CA SER A 535 11.22 0.79 4.60
C SER A 535 11.52 2.29 4.53
N ASN A 536 10.62 3.14 5.04
CA ASN A 536 10.84 4.57 5.24
C ASN A 536 11.96 4.91 6.28
N ILE A 537 12.31 3.96 7.15
CA ILE A 537 13.44 4.01 8.11
C ILE A 537 14.64 3.20 7.56
N TYR A 538 14.38 2.01 6.98
CA TYR A 538 15.40 0.99 6.68
C TYR A 538 15.86 0.92 5.22
N GLY A 539 15.18 1.62 4.30
CA GLY A 539 15.39 1.55 2.86
C GLY A 539 14.74 0.31 2.22
N SER A 540 14.32 0.47 0.96
CA SER A 540 13.59 -0.55 0.18
C SER A 540 14.48 -1.46 -0.69
N ASN A 541 15.77 -1.55 -0.39
CA ASN A 541 16.70 -2.50 -1.02
C ASN A 541 17.97 -2.64 -0.18
N ASP A 542 18.71 -3.73 -0.41
CA ASP A 542 19.91 -4.08 0.37
C ASP A 542 21.01 -2.99 0.34
N ARG A 543 21.11 -2.22 -0.75
CA ARG A 543 22.11 -1.15 -0.86
C ARG A 543 21.73 0.00 0.06
N ALA A 544 20.49 0.50 -0.02
CA ALA A 544 19.98 1.56 0.85
C ALA A 544 20.09 1.15 2.33
N GLN A 545 19.68 -0.08 2.66
CA GLN A 545 19.76 -0.61 4.02
C GLN A 545 21.20 -0.67 4.56
N ARG A 546 22.17 -1.11 3.75
CA ARG A 546 23.59 -1.08 4.13
C ARG A 546 24.16 0.33 4.25
N GLU A 547 23.74 1.27 3.41
CA GLU A 547 24.18 2.67 3.48
C GLU A 547 23.67 3.38 4.75
N LEU A 548 22.50 2.99 5.25
CA LEU A 548 21.88 3.55 6.46
C LEU A 548 22.38 2.91 7.76
N ARG A 549 22.99 1.72 7.72
CA ARG A 549 23.54 1.03 8.90
C ARG A 549 24.93 1.54 9.30
N LEU A 550 25.16 1.61 10.61
CA LEU A 550 26.49 1.88 11.17
C LEU A 550 27.44 0.68 11.00
N GLY A 551 26.90 -0.54 10.97
CA GLY A 551 27.67 -1.79 10.94
C GLY A 551 28.35 -2.11 12.28
N ARG A 552 27.86 -1.51 13.38
CA ARG A 552 28.30 -1.83 14.75
C ARG A 552 27.13 -1.68 15.73
N GLY A 553 26.94 -2.69 16.58
CA GLY A 553 25.95 -2.70 17.66
C GLY A 553 24.49 -2.86 17.19
N GLY A 554 24.27 -3.20 15.92
CA GLY A 554 22.97 -3.23 15.28
C GLY A 554 22.45 -1.85 14.85
N PHE A 555 23.21 -0.77 15.07
CA PHE A 555 22.68 0.60 14.93
C PHE A 555 22.50 1.07 13.48
N LEU A 556 21.50 1.94 13.30
CA LEU A 556 21.44 2.89 12.20
C LEU A 556 22.44 4.02 12.41
N ARG A 557 22.93 4.61 11.32
CA ARG A 557 23.75 5.82 11.36
C ARG A 557 22.92 6.98 11.91
N ALA A 558 23.54 7.75 12.78
CA ALA A 558 23.05 9.02 13.28
C ALA A 558 24.22 10.01 13.29
N GLN A 559 23.94 11.30 13.10
CA GLN A 559 24.89 12.36 13.41
C GLN A 559 24.66 12.89 14.83
N ASN A 560 25.68 13.53 15.41
CA ASN A 560 25.58 14.17 16.73
C ASN A 560 25.50 15.69 16.58
N VAL A 561 24.32 16.27 16.82
CA VAL A 561 24.09 17.72 16.76
C VAL A 561 23.97 18.27 18.18
N ARG A 562 25.08 18.78 18.71
CA ARG A 562 25.18 19.38 20.07
C ARG A 562 24.76 18.41 21.19
N GLY A 563 25.15 17.14 21.10
CA GLY A 563 24.81 16.08 22.06
C GLY A 563 23.60 15.23 21.68
N ARG A 564 22.80 15.64 20.69
CA ARG A 564 21.56 14.98 20.27
C ARG A 564 21.79 14.08 19.06
N GLN A 565 21.12 12.92 19.00
CA GLN A 565 21.14 12.07 17.80
C GLN A 565 20.15 12.59 16.76
N MET A 566 20.64 12.94 15.58
CA MET A 566 19.81 13.32 14.42
C MET A 566 20.07 12.36 13.26
N LEU A 567 19.16 12.32 12.28
CA LEU A 567 19.35 11.58 11.04
C LEU A 567 20.66 12.01 10.33
N PRO A 568 21.36 11.13 9.60
CA PRO A 568 22.59 11.48 8.86
C PRO A 568 22.39 12.65 7.88
N GLU A 569 23.45 13.42 7.62
CA GLU A 569 23.44 14.48 6.60
C GLU A 569 23.29 13.91 5.18
N ASN A 570 22.53 14.62 4.33
CA ASN A 570 22.39 14.42 2.89
C ASN A 570 22.77 15.69 2.11
N ARG A 571 24.07 16.04 2.10
CA ARG A 571 24.59 17.22 1.37
C ARG A 571 24.38 17.19 -0.14
N GLY A 572 24.01 16.04 -0.71
CA GLY A 572 23.70 15.91 -2.14
C GLY A 572 22.27 16.30 -2.52
N GLU A 573 21.39 16.51 -1.54
CA GLU A 573 19.97 16.87 -1.75
C GLU A 573 19.74 18.36 -1.49
N CYS A 574 20.09 18.85 -0.31
CA CYS A 574 20.04 20.28 0.01
C CYS A 574 21.06 20.67 1.09
N THR A 575 21.41 21.96 1.11
CA THR A 575 22.17 22.61 2.19
C THR A 575 21.62 24.00 2.47
N ASP A 576 21.86 24.53 3.66
CA ASP A 576 21.49 25.91 3.97
C ASP A 576 22.30 26.91 3.12
N ALA A 577 21.89 28.18 3.11
CA ALA A 577 22.56 29.25 2.36
C ALA A 577 24.04 29.48 2.75
N SER A 578 24.53 28.92 3.86
CA SER A 578 25.96 28.93 4.25
C SER A 578 26.73 27.64 3.98
N GLU A 579 26.09 26.63 3.35
CA GLU A 579 26.60 25.28 3.07
C GLU A 579 27.06 24.49 4.32
N ARG A 580 26.64 24.91 5.52
CA ARG A 580 27.07 24.32 6.80
C ARG A 580 26.15 23.19 7.24
N LEU A 581 24.85 23.39 7.12
CA LEU A 581 23.80 22.44 7.46
C LEU A 581 23.30 21.74 6.20
N ALA A 582 22.80 20.52 6.34
CA ALA A 582 22.36 19.69 5.23
C ALA A 582 20.95 19.13 5.47
N CYS A 583 20.28 18.76 4.37
CA CYS A 583 19.13 17.85 4.38
C CYS A 583 19.46 16.57 5.17
N PHE A 584 18.45 15.81 5.58
CA PHE A 584 18.61 14.54 6.26
C PHE A 584 18.50 13.34 5.30
N LYS A 585 19.18 12.24 5.61
CA LYS A 585 19.02 10.95 4.90
C LYS A 585 18.25 9.95 5.75
N ALA A 586 17.26 9.28 5.16
CA ALA A 586 16.49 8.20 5.78
C ALA A 586 16.27 7.03 4.81
N GLY A 587 15.37 6.10 5.14
CA GLY A 587 14.98 4.99 4.26
C GLY A 587 14.17 5.40 3.03
N ASP A 588 13.36 6.46 3.16
CA ASP A 588 12.65 7.12 2.06
C ASP A 588 13.29 8.49 1.75
N SER A 589 13.32 8.87 0.48
CA SER A 589 13.93 10.11 -0.03
C SER A 589 13.15 11.38 0.27
N ARG A 590 11.85 11.27 0.63
CA ARG A 590 10.97 12.42 0.89
C ARG A 590 11.06 12.94 2.33
N VAL A 591 11.98 12.42 3.15
CA VAL A 591 12.12 12.78 4.58
C VAL A 591 12.21 14.28 4.85
N ASN A 592 12.73 15.07 3.91
CA ASN A 592 12.85 16.53 4.03
C ASN A 592 11.66 17.32 3.47
N GLU A 593 10.61 16.68 2.94
CA GLU A 593 9.43 17.35 2.36
C GLU A 593 8.83 18.39 3.32
N GLN A 594 8.77 18.07 4.61
CA GLN A 594 8.39 19.01 5.67
C GLN A 594 9.12 18.72 6.98
N VAL A 595 9.31 19.77 7.78
CA VAL A 595 10.04 19.74 9.07
C VAL A 595 9.53 18.64 10.01
N GLU A 596 8.21 18.49 10.14
CA GLU A 596 7.60 17.51 11.04
C GLU A 596 7.77 16.05 10.59
N LEU A 597 7.93 15.81 9.27
CA LEU A 597 8.23 14.49 8.73
C LEU A 597 9.65 14.07 9.13
N ALA A 598 10.62 14.97 9.00
CA ALA A 598 11.99 14.74 9.48
C ALA A 598 12.04 14.49 11.01
N VAL A 599 11.17 15.11 11.80
CA VAL A 599 10.99 14.79 13.24
C VAL A 599 10.53 13.36 13.43
N MET A 600 9.51 12.90 12.68
CA MET A 600 9.03 11.51 12.73
C MET A 600 10.11 10.49 12.34
N HIS A 601 10.81 10.68 11.21
CA HIS A 601 11.90 9.78 10.83
C HIS A 601 13.01 9.75 11.90
N THR A 602 13.30 10.89 12.54
CA THR A 602 14.31 10.96 13.61
C THR A 602 13.89 10.16 14.85
N ILE A 603 12.65 10.29 15.36
CA ILE A 603 12.24 9.51 16.55
C ILE A 603 12.22 8.00 16.28
N TRP A 604 11.90 7.56 15.07
CA TRP A 604 11.91 6.13 14.71
C TRP A 604 13.32 5.57 14.48
N MET A 605 14.25 6.38 13.95
CA MET A 605 15.68 6.02 13.93
C MET A 605 16.26 5.94 15.36
N ARG A 606 15.86 6.86 16.25
CA ARG A 606 16.24 6.83 17.67
C ARG A 606 15.69 5.58 18.36
N GLU A 607 14.43 5.22 18.09
CA GLU A 607 13.80 4.02 18.66
C GLU A 607 14.53 2.74 18.26
N HIS A 608 14.89 2.58 16.98
CA HIS A 608 15.70 1.46 16.53
C HIS A 608 17.04 1.37 17.29
N ASN A 609 17.75 2.49 17.43
CA ASN A 609 19.02 2.52 18.16
C ASN A 609 18.83 2.23 19.67
N ARG A 610 17.71 2.68 20.26
CA ARG A 610 17.32 2.40 21.65
C ARG A 610 17.07 0.90 21.87
N VAL A 611 16.31 0.27 20.98
CA VAL A 611 16.00 -1.18 21.02
C VAL A 611 17.28 -2.00 20.81
N ALA A 612 18.08 -1.69 19.80
CA ALA A 612 19.35 -2.38 19.54
C ALA A 612 20.33 -2.32 20.73
N ALA A 613 20.43 -1.17 21.41
CA ALA A 613 21.29 -1.00 22.57
C ALA A 613 20.83 -1.86 23.77
N GLU A 614 19.53 -1.94 24.03
CA GLU A 614 18.97 -2.76 25.11
C GLU A 614 19.03 -4.25 24.78
N LEU A 615 18.81 -4.66 23.52
CA LEU A 615 19.02 -6.03 23.06
C LEU A 615 20.50 -6.45 23.23
N ALA A 616 21.46 -5.58 22.92
CA ALA A 616 22.89 -5.86 23.13
C ALA A 616 23.22 -6.04 24.62
N ARG A 617 22.55 -5.30 25.52
CA ARG A 617 22.68 -5.43 26.97
C ARG A 617 22.09 -6.75 27.50
N LEU A 618 20.95 -7.17 26.95
CA LEU A 618 20.27 -8.42 27.34
C LEU A 618 20.95 -9.67 26.74
N ASN A 619 21.52 -9.54 25.53
CA ASN A 619 22.13 -10.62 24.76
C ASN A 619 23.58 -10.28 24.34
N PRO A 620 24.57 -10.28 25.25
CA PRO A 620 25.95 -9.85 24.95
C PRO A 620 26.70 -10.67 23.89
N ASN A 621 26.15 -11.83 23.49
CA ASN A 621 26.74 -12.71 22.46
C ASN A 621 26.16 -12.46 21.05
N TRP A 622 25.16 -11.58 20.89
CA TRP A 622 24.61 -11.26 19.58
C TRP A 622 25.55 -10.36 18.79
N ASN A 623 25.72 -10.67 17.49
CA ASN A 623 26.52 -9.87 16.56
C ASN A 623 25.70 -8.71 15.97
N ASP A 624 26.35 -7.85 15.17
CA ASP A 624 25.71 -6.67 14.55
C ASP A 624 24.46 -7.01 13.72
N GLU A 625 24.50 -8.09 12.93
CA GLU A 625 23.40 -8.47 12.05
C GLU A 625 22.18 -8.92 12.87
N ILE A 626 22.41 -9.76 13.89
CA ILE A 626 21.33 -10.20 14.78
C ILE A 626 20.69 -9.00 15.49
N LEU A 627 21.51 -8.09 16.03
CA LEU A 627 21.03 -6.89 16.73
C LEU A 627 20.21 -5.99 15.80
N PHE A 628 20.71 -5.73 14.59
CA PHE A 628 19.99 -4.94 13.58
C PHE A 628 18.65 -5.59 13.20
N GLN A 629 18.64 -6.89 12.89
CA GLN A 629 17.43 -7.55 12.39
C GLN A 629 16.37 -7.75 13.47
N GLU A 630 16.73 -8.06 14.72
CA GLU A 630 15.76 -8.10 15.82
C GLU A 630 15.26 -6.70 16.19
N ALA A 631 16.12 -5.68 16.22
CA ALA A 631 15.67 -4.30 16.46
C ALA A 631 14.72 -3.81 15.35
N ARG A 632 15.07 -4.05 14.07
CA ARG A 632 14.18 -3.80 12.92
C ARG A 632 12.85 -4.52 13.08
N ARG A 633 12.87 -5.83 13.38
CA ARG A 633 11.68 -6.67 13.55
C ARG A 633 10.76 -6.18 14.67
N ILE A 634 11.31 -5.74 15.81
CA ILE A 634 10.55 -5.20 16.93
C ILE A 634 9.94 -3.84 16.58
N VAL A 635 10.73 -2.91 16.03
CA VAL A 635 10.25 -1.56 15.65
C VAL A 635 9.14 -1.64 14.58
N ILE A 636 9.26 -2.55 13.61
CA ILE A 636 8.18 -2.83 12.64
C ILE A 636 6.91 -3.30 13.37
N ALA A 637 7.04 -4.19 14.35
CA ALA A 637 5.89 -4.67 15.13
C ALA A 637 5.25 -3.57 15.98
N GLU A 638 6.02 -2.61 16.49
CA GLU A 638 5.50 -1.41 17.17
C GLU A 638 4.74 -0.50 16.20
N MET A 639 5.30 -0.21 15.01
CA MET A 639 4.63 0.55 13.96
C MET A 639 3.33 -0.11 13.49
N GLN A 640 3.35 -1.43 13.26
CA GLN A 640 2.16 -2.21 12.91
C GLN A 640 1.13 -2.18 14.05
N HIS A 641 1.54 -2.38 15.31
CA HIS A 641 0.63 -2.31 16.45
C HIS A 641 -0.03 -0.92 16.53
N ILE A 642 0.74 0.16 16.55
CA ILE A 642 0.22 1.54 16.60
C ILE A 642 -0.73 1.82 15.43
N THR A 643 -0.41 1.36 14.23
CA THR A 643 -1.26 1.54 13.05
C THR A 643 -2.64 0.91 13.22
N TYR A 644 -2.73 -0.39 13.51
CA TYR A 644 -4.02 -1.08 13.64
C TYR A 644 -4.74 -0.82 14.97
N ASN A 645 -4.01 -0.42 16.02
CA ASN A 645 -4.54 -0.17 17.36
C ASN A 645 -5.02 1.27 17.55
N GLU A 646 -4.26 2.27 17.07
CA GLU A 646 -4.51 3.69 17.32
C GLU A 646 -4.98 4.46 16.07
N PHE A 647 -4.36 4.23 14.91
CA PHE A 647 -4.55 5.06 13.72
C PHE A 647 -5.66 4.59 12.77
N LEU A 648 -5.88 3.29 12.57
CA LEU A 648 -6.98 2.83 11.70
C LEU A 648 -8.39 3.00 12.29
N PRO A 649 -8.63 2.84 13.62
CA PRO A 649 -9.96 3.06 14.22
C PRO A 649 -10.51 4.48 14.04
N LEU A 650 -9.74 5.52 14.39
CA LEU A 650 -9.18 6.36 13.31
C LEU A 650 -10.06 6.78 12.13
N ILE A 651 -9.55 6.28 11.02
CA ILE A 651 -9.77 6.63 9.64
C ILE A 651 -10.91 5.80 9.05
N LEU A 652 -11.08 4.55 9.52
CA LEU A 652 -12.05 3.57 9.03
C LEU A 652 -13.31 3.46 9.91
N GLY A 653 -13.23 3.86 11.18
CA GLY A 653 -14.27 3.65 12.17
C GLY A 653 -14.26 2.25 12.78
N ARG A 654 -14.69 2.16 14.04
CA ARG A 654 -14.70 0.91 14.82
C ARG A 654 -15.51 -0.20 14.15
N ASP A 655 -16.71 0.11 13.67
CA ASP A 655 -17.64 -0.88 13.11
C ASP A 655 -17.01 -1.58 11.89
N TYR A 656 -16.26 -0.84 11.06
CA TYR A 656 -15.47 -1.39 9.96
C TYR A 656 -14.33 -2.27 10.48
N MET A 657 -13.55 -1.76 11.44
CA MET A 657 -12.42 -2.48 12.04
C MET A 657 -12.84 -3.81 12.70
N GLU A 658 -13.98 -3.86 13.39
CA GLU A 658 -14.50 -5.08 14.01
C GLU A 658 -15.08 -6.04 12.96
N LYS A 659 -15.90 -5.55 12.03
CA LYS A 659 -16.56 -6.35 10.97
C LYS A 659 -15.57 -7.13 10.11
N PHE A 660 -14.39 -6.56 9.84
CA PHE A 660 -13.37 -7.16 8.97
C PHE A 660 -12.15 -7.71 9.72
N GLU A 661 -12.26 -7.83 11.06
CA GLU A 661 -11.22 -8.34 11.97
C GLU A 661 -9.88 -7.57 11.91
N LEU A 662 -9.93 -6.27 11.63
CA LEU A 662 -8.75 -5.40 11.57
C LEU A 662 -8.28 -4.92 12.97
N VAL A 663 -9.11 -5.06 14.01
CA VAL A 663 -8.67 -4.82 15.40
C VAL A 663 -7.63 -5.87 15.84
N PRO A 664 -6.50 -5.49 16.46
CA PRO A 664 -5.55 -6.43 17.05
C PRO A 664 -6.18 -7.40 18.07
N LYS A 665 -5.50 -8.50 18.38
CA LYS A 665 -5.89 -9.38 19.51
C LYS A 665 -5.35 -8.81 20.83
N GLU A 666 -6.07 -9.05 21.92
CA GLU A 666 -5.57 -8.74 23.27
C GLU A 666 -4.47 -9.72 23.72
N LYS A 667 -4.50 -10.98 23.24
CA LYS A 667 -3.57 -12.06 23.60
C LYS A 667 -3.46 -13.15 22.53
N GLY A 668 -2.39 -13.93 22.57
CA GLY A 668 -2.11 -15.04 21.63
C GLY A 668 -1.85 -14.57 20.20
N HIS A 669 -1.79 -15.50 19.25
CA HIS A 669 -1.52 -15.24 17.83
C HIS A 669 -2.78 -15.10 16.97
N THR A 670 -2.65 -14.46 15.81
CA THR A 670 -3.56 -14.60 14.67
C THR A 670 -3.24 -15.85 13.85
N SER A 671 -4.17 -16.23 12.99
CA SER A 671 -4.00 -17.25 11.95
C SER A 671 -4.76 -16.77 10.71
N LEU A 672 -4.43 -15.54 10.28
CA LEU A 672 -5.12 -14.79 9.24
C LEU A 672 -4.32 -14.67 7.95
N TYR A 673 -3.08 -15.19 7.92
CA TYR A 673 -2.25 -15.18 6.72
C TYR A 673 -2.83 -16.08 5.63
N ASP A 674 -3.12 -15.48 4.48
CA ASP A 674 -3.67 -16.09 3.29
C ASP A 674 -2.58 -16.09 2.20
N PRO A 675 -1.98 -17.25 1.85
CA PRO A 675 -0.93 -17.34 0.86
C PRO A 675 -1.42 -17.13 -0.58
N ASP A 676 -2.74 -17.05 -0.80
CA ASP A 676 -3.36 -16.78 -2.11
C ASP A 676 -3.78 -15.30 -2.21
N LEU A 677 -3.47 -14.47 -1.21
CA LEU A 677 -3.76 -13.03 -1.18
C LEU A 677 -2.51 -12.19 -1.42
N ASN A 678 -2.49 -11.46 -2.53
CA ASN A 678 -1.46 -10.48 -2.82
C ASN A 678 -1.63 -9.23 -1.92
N ALA A 679 -0.65 -8.97 -1.06
CA ALA A 679 -0.64 -7.83 -0.14
C ALA A 679 -0.07 -6.52 -0.73
N GLY A 680 0.51 -6.56 -1.93
CA GLY A 680 1.06 -5.37 -2.58
C GLY A 680 0.06 -4.22 -2.71
N ILE A 681 0.57 -3.00 -2.87
CA ILE A 681 -0.28 -1.81 -2.87
C ILE A 681 -1.12 -1.72 -4.15
N THR A 682 -2.39 -1.42 -3.96
CA THR A 682 -3.35 -1.13 -5.03
C THR A 682 -3.14 0.27 -5.58
N ASN A 683 -3.26 0.41 -6.89
CA ASN A 683 -3.06 1.66 -7.61
C ASN A 683 -4.01 2.75 -7.09
N VAL A 684 -5.26 2.39 -6.78
CA VAL A 684 -6.25 3.30 -6.21
C VAL A 684 -5.87 3.83 -4.81
N PHE A 685 -5.20 3.02 -3.98
CA PHE A 685 -4.71 3.45 -2.66
C PHE A 685 -3.62 4.51 -2.79
N ALA A 686 -2.53 4.19 -3.51
CA ALA A 686 -1.37 5.08 -3.71
C ALA A 686 -1.70 6.37 -4.49
N THR A 687 -2.69 6.32 -5.38
CA THR A 687 -2.96 7.40 -6.33
C THR A 687 -4.10 8.30 -5.89
N ALA A 688 -5.03 7.82 -5.07
CA ALA A 688 -6.20 8.59 -4.65
C ALA A 688 -6.56 8.40 -3.17
N ALA A 689 -6.83 7.17 -2.72
CA ALA A 689 -7.51 6.96 -1.44
C ALA A 689 -6.66 7.35 -0.23
N PHE A 690 -5.37 7.02 -0.20
CA PHE A 690 -4.50 7.37 0.93
C PHE A 690 -4.02 8.83 0.90
N ARG A 691 -4.26 9.54 -0.21
CA ARG A 691 -4.02 10.99 -0.36
C ARG A 691 -5.06 11.85 0.35
N PHE A 692 -6.02 11.26 1.07
CA PHE A 692 -6.94 11.98 1.94
C PHE A 692 -6.22 12.89 2.95
N GLY A 693 -5.01 12.50 3.38
CA GLY A 693 -4.18 13.28 4.30
C GLY A 693 -3.91 14.73 3.84
N HIS A 694 -3.95 15.01 2.54
CA HIS A 694 -3.81 16.37 2.01
C HIS A 694 -4.92 17.35 2.45
N THR A 695 -6.11 16.84 2.78
CA THR A 695 -7.21 17.64 3.37
C THR A 695 -6.90 18.07 4.80
N LEU A 696 -6.07 17.30 5.51
CA LEU A 696 -5.81 17.45 6.94
C LEU A 696 -4.64 18.41 7.25
N ILE A 697 -3.95 18.92 6.24
CA ILE A 697 -2.73 19.73 6.35
C ILE A 697 -3.04 21.16 6.77
N GLN A 698 -2.28 21.64 7.75
CA GLN A 698 -2.35 23.02 8.25
C GLN A 698 -1.54 24.00 7.40
N SER A 699 -1.95 25.27 7.36
CA SER A 699 -1.23 26.34 6.64
C SER A 699 0.10 26.74 7.29
N SER A 700 0.37 26.27 8.51
CA SER A 700 1.61 26.56 9.24
C SER A 700 1.93 25.46 10.25
N LEU A 701 3.21 25.14 10.43
CA LEU A 701 3.70 24.16 11.41
C LEU A 701 4.11 24.88 12.70
N GLN A 702 3.58 24.46 13.85
CA GLN A 702 3.75 25.15 15.13
C GLN A 702 4.62 24.38 16.12
N GLY A 703 5.68 25.03 16.63
CA GLY A 703 6.54 24.49 17.68
C GLY A 703 6.20 25.07 19.05
N PHE A 704 6.09 24.23 20.07
CA PHE A 704 5.76 24.64 21.45
C PHE A 704 6.85 24.26 22.46
N SER A 705 7.27 25.21 23.27
CA SER A 705 8.14 24.96 24.44
C SER A 705 7.52 23.97 25.46
N GLN A 706 8.34 23.46 26.37
CA GLN A 706 7.90 22.67 27.54
C GLN A 706 6.78 23.33 28.39
N PHE A 707 6.65 24.67 28.35
CA PHE A 707 5.62 25.42 29.08
C PHE A 707 4.34 25.66 28.26
N GLY A 708 4.22 25.08 27.05
CA GLY A 708 3.08 25.32 26.15
C GLY A 708 3.08 26.69 25.47
N THR A 709 4.11 27.52 25.65
CA THR A 709 4.27 28.74 24.86
C THR A 709 4.70 28.40 23.43
N LEU A 710 4.02 28.98 22.43
CA LEU A 710 4.40 28.93 21.02
C LEU A 710 5.80 29.55 20.83
N ARG A 711 6.65 28.89 20.04
CA ARG A 711 8.06 29.27 19.82
C ARG A 711 8.39 29.36 18.34
N GLU A 712 7.92 28.39 17.55
CA GLU A 712 8.04 28.37 16.10
C GLU A 712 6.63 28.43 15.49
N ASN A 713 6.48 29.15 14.37
CA ASN A 713 5.26 29.17 13.57
C ASN A 713 5.67 29.33 12.10
N LEU A 714 5.88 28.21 11.42
CA LEU A 714 6.50 28.15 10.11
C LEU A 714 5.43 28.09 9.02
N GLN A 715 5.45 29.01 8.06
CA GLN A 715 4.63 28.88 6.84
C GLN A 715 5.14 27.69 6.04
N LEU A 716 4.24 26.81 5.60
CA LEU A 716 4.60 25.53 4.99
C LEU A 716 5.44 25.73 3.72
N HIS A 717 4.98 26.58 2.78
CA HIS A 717 5.69 26.82 1.51
C HIS A 717 7.11 27.40 1.65
N LYS A 718 7.45 27.96 2.82
CA LYS A 718 8.78 28.49 3.15
C LYS A 718 9.72 27.46 3.77
N HIS A 719 9.22 26.28 4.18
CA HIS A 719 9.96 25.30 4.97
C HIS A 719 9.89 23.87 4.41
N GLN A 720 9.45 23.72 3.15
CA GLN A 720 9.57 22.46 2.41
C GLN A 720 11.00 22.30 1.89
N PHE A 721 11.61 21.13 2.06
CA PHE A 721 13.03 20.85 1.79
C PHE A 721 14.02 21.73 2.58
N GLU A 722 13.57 22.36 3.67
CA GLU A 722 14.31 23.32 4.50
C GLU A 722 14.32 22.86 5.98
N PRO A 723 14.90 21.69 6.31
CA PRO A 723 14.81 21.10 7.65
C PRO A 723 15.73 21.78 8.70
N PHE A 724 16.45 22.83 8.31
CA PHE A 724 17.57 23.40 9.07
C PHE A 724 17.19 23.93 10.46
N VAL A 725 15.91 24.30 10.66
CA VAL A 725 15.36 24.68 11.98
C VAL A 725 15.58 23.59 13.04
N LEU A 726 15.63 22.31 12.66
CA LEU A 726 15.82 21.18 13.60
C LEU A 726 17.24 21.11 14.18
N TYR A 727 18.22 21.79 13.58
CA TYR A 727 19.56 21.90 14.14
C TYR A 727 19.62 22.88 15.32
N ASN A 728 18.61 23.75 15.48
CA ASN A 728 18.50 24.64 16.64
C ASN A 728 18.24 23.83 17.92
N GLU A 729 18.64 24.42 19.05
CA GLU A 729 18.47 23.82 20.38
C GLU A 729 17.01 23.95 20.83
N GLY A 730 16.42 22.86 21.35
CA GLY A 730 15.01 22.79 21.74
C GLY A 730 13.99 22.69 20.59
N SER A 731 14.29 23.20 19.39
CA SER A 731 13.31 23.23 18.28
C SER A 731 12.80 21.85 17.85
N PHE A 732 13.62 20.80 17.94
CA PHE A 732 13.19 19.41 17.67
C PHE A 732 11.98 19.01 18.53
N ASP A 733 12.11 19.12 19.85
CA ASP A 733 11.04 18.79 20.79
C ASP A 733 9.92 19.84 20.78
N ASN A 734 10.19 21.08 20.34
CA ASN A 734 9.12 22.04 20.10
C ASN A 734 8.16 21.55 19.01
N PHE A 735 8.66 21.04 17.88
CA PHE A 735 7.82 20.43 16.84
C PHE A 735 7.24 19.08 17.29
N LEU A 736 7.95 18.29 18.10
CA LEU A 736 7.40 17.07 18.68
C LEU A 736 6.18 17.35 19.60
N ARG A 737 6.20 18.47 20.34
CA ARG A 737 5.03 18.99 21.07
C ARG A 737 4.00 19.65 20.14
N GLY A 738 4.44 20.24 19.03
CA GLY A 738 3.62 20.74 17.92
C GLY A 738 2.66 19.68 17.42
N LEU A 739 3.21 18.58 16.95
CA LEU A 739 2.49 17.41 16.45
C LEU A 739 1.39 16.92 17.42
N SER A 740 1.63 16.96 18.72
CA SER A 740 0.69 16.53 19.77
C SER A 740 -0.13 17.65 20.43
N THR A 741 -0.07 18.88 19.93
CA THR A 741 -0.82 20.04 20.45
C THR A 741 -1.59 20.78 19.36
N GLN A 742 -1.02 20.97 18.18
CA GLN A 742 -1.70 21.54 17.04
C GLN A 742 -2.78 20.57 16.53
N THR A 743 -3.90 21.10 16.03
CA THR A 743 -4.99 20.34 15.42
C THR A 743 -4.76 20.16 13.92
N CYS A 744 -5.21 19.04 13.34
CA CYS A 744 -5.30 18.89 11.88
C CYS A 744 -6.54 19.61 11.31
N GLN A 745 -6.52 19.92 10.01
CA GLN A 745 -7.70 20.31 9.25
C GLN A 745 -8.69 19.13 9.10
N LYS A 746 -9.93 19.40 8.67
CA LYS A 746 -10.96 18.37 8.48
C LYS A 746 -10.77 17.57 7.20
N PHE A 747 -11.30 16.34 7.20
CA PHE A 747 -11.56 15.63 5.96
C PHE A 747 -12.82 16.21 5.32
N ASP A 748 -12.62 17.06 4.32
CA ASP A 748 -13.65 17.60 3.43
C ASP A 748 -12.99 18.10 2.13
N ARG A 749 -13.70 18.91 1.34
CA ARG A 749 -13.21 19.45 0.07
C ARG A 749 -12.33 20.70 0.19
N PHE A 750 -12.06 21.21 1.39
CA PHE A 750 -11.27 22.41 1.60
C PHE A 750 -9.78 22.07 1.71
N PHE A 751 -8.93 22.96 1.18
CA PHE A 751 -7.48 22.77 1.16
C PHE A 751 -6.79 24.10 1.38
N SER A 752 -5.74 24.11 2.21
CA SER A 752 -4.88 25.27 2.42
C SER A 752 -4.26 25.75 1.10
N LYS A 753 -4.18 27.08 0.91
CA LYS A 753 -3.43 27.68 -0.21
C LYS A 753 -1.96 27.34 -0.24
N GLU A 754 -1.39 26.92 0.89
CA GLU A 754 -0.02 26.42 0.94
C GLU A 754 0.16 25.18 0.04
N LEU A 755 -0.92 24.46 -0.29
CA LEU A 755 -0.92 23.31 -1.19
C LEU A 755 -1.51 23.60 -2.57
N THR A 756 -2.51 24.47 -2.69
CA THR A 756 -3.20 24.73 -3.96
C THR A 756 -2.61 25.89 -4.78
N ASP A 757 -1.90 26.84 -4.16
CA ASP A 757 -1.32 28.00 -4.83
C ASP A 757 0.20 28.15 -4.62
N ARG A 758 0.78 27.43 -3.63
CA ARG A 758 2.14 27.67 -3.12
C ARG A 758 3.00 26.42 -2.91
N LEU A 759 2.59 25.25 -3.42
CA LEU A 759 3.36 24.02 -3.21
C LEU A 759 4.78 24.19 -3.76
N PHE A 760 5.79 23.97 -2.91
CA PHE A 760 7.22 24.13 -3.23
C PHE A 760 7.61 25.53 -3.74
N GLN A 761 6.87 26.58 -3.34
CA GLN A 761 7.16 27.96 -3.75
C GLN A 761 8.50 28.48 -3.19
N GLY A 762 8.84 28.20 -1.92
CA GLY A 762 9.99 28.82 -1.27
C GLY A 762 9.92 30.35 -1.35
N ASP A 763 11.01 30.99 -1.77
CA ASP A 763 11.10 32.44 -2.03
C ASP A 763 10.74 32.88 -3.45
N LEU A 764 10.20 31.98 -4.28
CA LEU A 764 9.81 32.27 -5.66
C LEU A 764 8.45 32.98 -5.73
N ASP A 765 8.11 33.49 -6.93
CA ASP A 765 6.89 34.27 -7.16
C ASP A 765 5.58 33.46 -7.04
N PHE A 766 5.62 32.15 -7.32
CA PHE A 766 4.49 31.22 -7.25
C PHE A 766 4.93 29.77 -6.98
N GLY A 767 4.01 28.91 -6.55
CA GLY A 767 4.22 27.47 -6.40
C GLY A 767 3.33 26.64 -7.33
N LEU A 768 3.23 25.33 -7.07
CA LEU A 768 2.32 24.41 -7.76
C LEU A 768 1.00 24.24 -7.01
N ASP A 769 0.12 23.43 -7.62
CA ASP A 769 -1.18 23.03 -7.09
C ASP A 769 -1.25 21.51 -6.86
N LEU A 770 -1.13 21.08 -5.60
CA LEU A 770 -1.16 19.66 -5.20
C LEU A 770 -2.48 18.97 -5.56
N VAL A 771 -3.61 19.67 -5.51
CA VAL A 771 -4.92 19.08 -5.83
C VAL A 771 -5.04 18.84 -7.33
N ALA A 772 -4.59 19.79 -8.15
CA ALA A 772 -4.50 19.59 -9.60
C ALA A 772 -3.52 18.45 -9.95
N LEU A 773 -2.38 18.36 -9.27
CA LEU A 773 -1.43 17.25 -9.44
C LEU A 773 -2.05 15.88 -9.07
N ASN A 774 -2.84 15.79 -8.00
CA ASN A 774 -3.56 14.56 -7.60
C ASN A 774 -4.59 14.13 -8.66
N ILE A 775 -5.38 15.08 -9.18
CA ILE A 775 -6.37 14.83 -10.24
C ILE A 775 -5.68 14.33 -11.51
N GLN A 776 -4.63 15.03 -11.95
CA GLN A 776 -3.88 14.67 -13.15
C GLN A 776 -3.18 13.30 -12.99
N ARG A 777 -2.66 12.98 -11.79
CA ARG A 777 -2.06 11.67 -11.49
C ARG A 777 -3.10 10.54 -11.50
N GLY A 778 -4.32 10.77 -11.03
CA GLY A 778 -5.44 9.83 -11.17
C GLY A 778 -5.77 9.50 -12.63
N ARG A 779 -5.73 10.50 -13.52
CA ARG A 779 -5.93 10.34 -14.97
C ARG A 779 -4.75 9.64 -15.66
N ASP A 780 -3.52 10.00 -15.29
CA ASP A 780 -2.27 9.37 -15.75
C ASP A 780 -2.23 7.86 -15.44
N HIS A 781 -2.73 7.46 -14.28
CA HIS A 781 -2.80 6.07 -13.82
C HIS A 781 -4.01 5.28 -14.38
N GLY A 782 -4.83 5.91 -15.22
CA GLY A 782 -6.04 5.30 -15.77
C GLY A 782 -7.05 4.90 -14.69
N LEU A 783 -7.15 5.62 -13.57
CA LEU A 783 -8.16 5.30 -12.56
C LEU A 783 -9.57 5.46 -13.17
N PRO A 784 -10.49 4.51 -12.94
CA PRO A 784 -11.90 4.69 -13.24
C PRO A 784 -12.50 5.91 -12.54
N PRO A 785 -13.50 6.57 -13.15
CA PRO A 785 -14.30 7.60 -12.50
C PRO A 785 -14.95 7.14 -11.19
N TYR A 786 -15.31 8.10 -10.34
CA TYR A 786 -15.90 7.89 -9.02
C TYR A 786 -17.08 6.90 -9.03
N ASN A 787 -17.97 7.01 -10.02
CA ASN A 787 -19.19 6.20 -10.09
C ASN A 787 -18.93 4.69 -10.19
N ASP A 788 -17.82 4.25 -10.79
CA ASP A 788 -17.42 2.83 -10.82
C ASP A 788 -16.95 2.34 -9.44
N TRP A 789 -16.27 3.20 -8.67
CA TRP A 789 -15.82 2.90 -7.31
C TRP A 789 -16.97 2.87 -6.30
N ARG A 790 -18.03 3.68 -6.51
CA ARG A 790 -19.26 3.61 -5.72
C ARG A 790 -19.82 2.19 -5.70
N GLU A 791 -19.99 1.59 -6.88
CA GLU A 791 -20.62 0.27 -7.04
C GLU A 791 -19.81 -0.83 -6.33
N VAL A 792 -18.48 -0.82 -6.48
CA VAL A 792 -17.59 -1.76 -5.76
C VAL A 792 -17.62 -1.55 -4.24
N CYS A 793 -17.77 -0.31 -3.79
CA CYS A 793 -17.89 0.04 -2.36
C CYS A 793 -19.32 -0.07 -1.79
N GLY A 794 -20.25 -0.67 -2.53
CA GLY A 794 -21.63 -0.93 -2.09
C GLY A 794 -22.57 0.27 -2.10
N LEU A 795 -22.15 1.39 -2.71
CA LEU A 795 -23.00 2.55 -2.98
C LEU A 795 -23.72 2.38 -4.34
N PRO A 796 -24.95 2.90 -4.49
CA PRO A 796 -25.61 2.93 -5.79
C PRO A 796 -24.87 3.86 -6.76
N ARG A 797 -24.77 3.47 -8.04
CA ARG A 797 -24.29 4.35 -9.10
C ARG A 797 -25.20 5.58 -9.21
N ALA A 798 -24.62 6.79 -9.19
CA ALA A 798 -25.38 8.01 -9.45
C ALA A 798 -25.84 8.02 -10.93
N ARG A 799 -27.12 8.28 -11.17
CA ARG A 799 -27.69 8.48 -12.53
C ARG A 799 -28.00 9.95 -12.84
N SER A 800 -27.89 10.81 -11.83
CA SER A 800 -28.02 12.25 -11.90
C SER A 800 -27.26 12.88 -10.72
N TRP A 801 -27.06 14.20 -10.74
CA TRP A 801 -26.34 14.93 -9.69
C TRP A 801 -27.00 14.80 -8.31
N GLU A 802 -28.32 14.73 -8.26
CA GLU A 802 -29.09 14.49 -7.03
C GLU A 802 -28.77 13.12 -6.41
N GLY A 803 -28.36 12.14 -7.24
CA GLY A 803 -27.91 10.82 -6.80
C GLY A 803 -26.56 10.80 -6.09
N LEU A 804 -25.92 11.95 -5.87
CA LEU A 804 -24.73 12.14 -5.02
C LEU A 804 -25.07 12.70 -3.62
N LEU A 805 -26.30 13.18 -3.40
CA LEU A 805 -26.71 13.83 -2.15
C LEU A 805 -26.87 12.85 -0.97
N ASP A 806 -26.90 11.54 -1.26
CA ASP A 806 -26.90 10.47 -0.26
C ASP A 806 -25.60 10.47 0.56
N VAL A 807 -24.46 10.77 -0.07
CA VAL A 807 -23.14 10.84 0.59
C VAL A 807 -22.52 12.24 0.64
N MET A 808 -22.87 13.17 -0.25
CA MET A 808 -22.29 14.53 -0.32
C MET A 808 -23.28 15.64 0.10
N ASP A 809 -22.78 16.82 0.45
CA ASP A 809 -23.63 18.00 0.69
C ASP A 809 -24.04 18.71 -0.63
N GLN A 810 -25.07 19.54 -0.55
CA GLN A 810 -25.64 20.21 -1.72
C GLN A 810 -24.69 21.21 -2.40
N GLN A 811 -23.77 21.85 -1.66
CA GLN A 811 -22.81 22.78 -2.25
C GLN A 811 -21.74 22.01 -3.03
N SER A 812 -21.21 20.93 -2.47
CA SER A 812 -20.23 20.08 -3.16
C SER A 812 -20.79 19.48 -4.44
N VAL A 813 -22.02 18.94 -4.40
CA VAL A 813 -22.72 18.46 -5.61
C VAL A 813 -22.92 19.57 -6.65
N ALA A 814 -23.33 20.77 -6.22
CA ALA A 814 -23.53 21.91 -7.12
C ALA A 814 -22.22 22.44 -7.74
N VAL A 815 -21.06 22.24 -7.09
CA VAL A 815 -19.74 22.53 -7.68
C VAL A 815 -19.38 21.47 -8.71
N LEU A 816 -19.52 20.18 -8.39
CA LEU A 816 -19.25 19.08 -9.34
C LEU A 816 -20.09 19.20 -10.61
N GLN A 817 -21.39 19.50 -10.48
CA GLN A 817 -22.33 19.70 -11.58
C GLN A 817 -21.94 20.85 -12.54
N ARG A 818 -21.16 21.84 -12.07
CA ARG A 818 -20.67 22.94 -12.91
C ARG A 818 -19.37 22.61 -13.64
N LEU A 819 -18.61 21.62 -13.14
CA LEU A 819 -17.28 21.28 -13.62
C LEU A 819 -17.27 20.10 -14.60
N TYR A 820 -18.10 19.10 -14.35
CA TYR A 820 -18.16 17.86 -15.12
C TYR A 820 -19.47 17.78 -15.93
N ARG A 821 -19.42 17.10 -17.09
CA ARG A 821 -20.58 16.98 -17.99
C ARG A 821 -21.56 15.90 -17.49
N SER A 822 -21.03 14.78 -17.03
CA SER A 822 -21.77 13.68 -16.40
C SER A 822 -21.24 13.35 -15.00
N VAL A 823 -22.09 12.75 -14.18
CA VAL A 823 -21.69 12.08 -12.93
C VAL A 823 -20.73 10.91 -13.17
N ASP A 824 -20.73 10.35 -14.37
CA ASP A 824 -19.82 9.30 -14.82
C ASP A 824 -18.42 9.80 -15.18
N ASP A 825 -18.21 11.12 -15.27
CA ASP A 825 -16.91 11.72 -15.64
C ASP A 825 -16.04 12.07 -14.42
N VAL A 826 -16.63 12.14 -13.23
CA VAL A 826 -16.01 12.75 -12.04
C VAL A 826 -14.79 11.95 -11.57
N ASP A 827 -13.64 12.62 -11.43
CA ASP A 827 -12.41 12.00 -10.94
C ASP A 827 -12.56 11.53 -9.48
N LEU A 828 -12.13 10.29 -9.20
CA LEU A 828 -12.32 9.61 -7.90
C LEU A 828 -11.91 10.49 -6.71
N PHE A 829 -10.70 11.06 -6.75
CA PHE A 829 -10.16 11.84 -5.62
C PHE A 829 -11.09 13.00 -5.25
N VAL A 830 -11.59 13.73 -6.25
CA VAL A 830 -12.42 14.93 -6.07
C VAL A 830 -13.77 14.56 -5.45
N ALA A 831 -14.42 13.53 -5.96
CA ALA A 831 -15.71 13.10 -5.42
C ALA A 831 -15.57 12.53 -4.01
N ALA A 832 -14.59 11.65 -3.77
CA ALA A 832 -14.50 10.92 -2.52
C ALA A 832 -14.07 11.80 -1.33
N VAL A 833 -13.28 12.88 -1.53
CA VAL A 833 -13.02 13.88 -0.46
C VAL A 833 -14.23 14.78 -0.16
N ALA A 834 -15.24 14.84 -1.04
CA ALA A 834 -16.49 15.53 -0.79
C ALA A 834 -17.56 14.66 -0.10
N GLU A 835 -17.29 13.38 0.15
CA GLU A 835 -18.19 12.54 0.93
C GLU A 835 -18.19 12.96 2.40
N LYS A 836 -19.37 13.02 3.01
CA LYS A 836 -19.53 13.22 4.45
C LYS A 836 -18.86 12.04 5.18
N PRO A 837 -18.11 12.29 6.28
CA PRO A 837 -17.55 11.23 7.11
C PRO A 837 -18.60 10.21 7.58
N LEU A 838 -18.24 8.91 7.57
CA LEU A 838 -19.05 7.90 8.23
C LEU A 838 -19.06 8.12 9.75
N LYS A 839 -20.14 7.68 10.42
CA LYS A 839 -20.25 7.79 11.88
C LYS A 839 -19.09 7.06 12.56
N GLY A 840 -18.25 7.81 13.27
CA GLY A 840 -17.11 7.27 14.01
C GLY A 840 -15.84 7.04 13.18
N ALA A 841 -15.83 7.45 11.91
CA ALA A 841 -14.65 7.50 11.04
C ALA A 841 -14.34 8.95 10.65
N ILE A 842 -13.11 9.22 10.20
CA ILE A 842 -12.75 10.51 9.62
C ILE A 842 -13.19 10.64 8.15
N MET A 843 -13.24 9.54 7.39
CA MET A 843 -13.50 9.56 5.95
C MET A 843 -14.91 9.11 5.57
N GLY A 844 -15.32 9.44 4.33
CA GLY A 844 -16.53 8.93 3.69
C GLY A 844 -16.46 7.46 3.27
N GLN A 845 -17.62 6.89 2.93
CA GLN A 845 -17.84 5.47 2.60
C GLN A 845 -16.83 4.93 1.56
N THR A 846 -16.60 5.64 0.45
CA THR A 846 -15.72 5.15 -0.62
C THR A 846 -14.27 5.09 -0.18
N PHE A 847 -13.76 6.08 0.56
CA PHE A 847 -12.40 6.01 1.08
C PHE A 847 -12.25 5.04 2.25
N VAL A 848 -13.25 4.91 3.14
CA VAL A 848 -13.25 3.85 4.18
C VAL A 848 -13.18 2.46 3.54
N CYS A 849 -13.95 2.24 2.49
CA CYS A 849 -13.91 1.03 1.67
C CYS A 849 -12.52 0.75 1.08
N LEU A 850 -11.92 1.73 0.39
CA LEU A 850 -10.67 1.56 -0.36
C LEU A 850 -9.41 1.51 0.52
N VAL A 851 -9.35 2.34 1.56
CA VAL A 851 -8.26 2.30 2.55
C VAL A 851 -8.38 1.03 3.39
N GLY A 852 -9.60 0.65 3.78
CA GLY A 852 -9.85 -0.58 4.52
C GLY A 852 -9.51 -1.86 3.76
N ASP A 853 -9.75 -1.91 2.43
CA ASP A 853 -9.27 -2.98 1.55
C ASP A 853 -7.75 -3.14 1.63
N GLN A 854 -7.01 -2.04 1.49
CA GLN A 854 -5.55 -2.11 1.50
C GLN A 854 -5.01 -2.57 2.86
N PHE A 855 -5.54 -2.08 3.98
CA PHE A 855 -5.10 -2.56 5.30
C PHE A 855 -5.61 -3.99 5.60
N ALA A 856 -6.73 -4.45 5.03
CA ALA A 856 -7.10 -5.85 5.07
C ALA A 856 -6.09 -6.74 4.30
N ARG A 857 -5.65 -6.30 3.11
CA ARG A 857 -4.57 -6.95 2.33
C ARG A 857 -3.26 -6.98 3.11
N LEU A 858 -2.83 -5.84 3.67
CA LEU A 858 -1.57 -5.71 4.42
C LEU A 858 -1.56 -6.55 5.70
N ARG A 859 -2.72 -6.81 6.34
CA ARG A 859 -2.80 -7.70 7.50
C ARG A 859 -2.85 -9.18 7.12
N ARG A 860 -3.51 -9.53 6.00
CA ARG A 860 -3.83 -10.92 5.64
C ARG A 860 -2.88 -11.53 4.61
N GLY A 861 -2.22 -10.75 3.76
CA GLY A 861 -1.22 -11.25 2.79
C GLY A 861 0.24 -10.97 3.20
N ASP A 862 0.48 -10.59 4.46
CA ASP A 862 1.83 -10.36 5.02
C ASP A 862 2.22 -11.46 6.01
N ARG A 863 3.15 -12.32 5.60
CA ARG A 863 3.65 -13.46 6.39
C ARG A 863 4.41 -13.03 7.66
N TYR A 864 4.83 -11.78 7.77
CA TYR A 864 5.49 -11.26 8.98
C TYR A 864 4.65 -10.17 9.67
N TYR A 865 3.32 -10.11 9.44
CA TYR A 865 2.43 -9.31 10.29
C TYR A 865 2.59 -9.76 11.74
N TYR A 866 2.81 -8.83 12.66
CA TYR A 866 3.42 -9.14 13.96
C TYR A 866 2.64 -10.17 14.80
N GLU A 867 1.30 -10.20 14.75
CA GLU A 867 0.52 -11.17 15.54
C GLU A 867 0.50 -12.59 14.95
N GLU A 868 0.99 -12.81 13.72
CA GLU A 868 0.74 -14.05 12.99
C GLU A 868 1.52 -15.24 13.56
N GLY A 869 0.81 -16.33 13.82
CA GLY A 869 1.35 -17.57 14.36
C GLY A 869 1.85 -18.54 13.28
N ASN A 870 2.61 -19.55 13.71
CA ASN A 870 3.13 -20.64 12.87
C ASN A 870 4.05 -20.22 11.71
N GLN A 871 4.63 -19.01 11.77
CA GLN A 871 5.61 -18.51 10.80
C GLN A 871 7.02 -18.58 11.39
N ALA A 872 8.04 -18.68 10.53
CA ALA A 872 9.45 -18.60 10.95
C ALA A 872 9.80 -17.26 11.66
N SER A 873 8.97 -16.25 11.45
CA SER A 873 9.05 -14.88 11.98
C SER A 873 8.14 -14.62 13.19
N SER A 874 7.29 -15.57 13.60
CA SER A 874 6.34 -15.39 14.71
C SER A 874 7.07 -15.03 16.02
N PHE A 875 6.55 -14.03 16.73
CA PHE A 875 6.98 -13.72 18.09
C PHE A 875 6.42 -14.76 19.09
N THR A 876 7.03 -14.90 20.27
CA THR A 876 6.42 -15.67 21.36
C THR A 876 5.23 -14.92 21.98
N GLU A 877 4.37 -15.59 22.75
CA GLU A 877 3.25 -14.89 23.42
C GLU A 877 3.74 -13.80 24.40
N GLU A 878 4.86 -14.03 25.10
CA GLU A 878 5.46 -13.04 26.00
C GLU A 878 5.95 -11.80 25.23
N GLN A 879 6.59 -12.02 24.07
CA GLN A 879 7.01 -10.96 23.16
C GLN A 879 5.82 -10.16 22.62
N LEU A 880 4.75 -10.82 22.17
CA LEU A 880 3.52 -10.16 21.72
C LEU A 880 2.84 -9.35 22.83
N ASN A 881 2.75 -9.89 24.04
CA ASN A 881 2.17 -9.20 25.19
C ASN A 881 3.01 -7.99 25.60
N SER A 882 4.29 -7.96 25.24
CA SER A 882 5.15 -6.79 25.36
C SER A 882 4.92 -5.76 24.25
N ILE A 883 4.91 -6.18 22.97
CA ILE A 883 4.67 -5.29 21.81
C ILE A 883 3.30 -4.61 21.90
N ARG A 884 2.27 -5.28 22.43
CA ARG A 884 0.93 -4.72 22.71
C ARG A 884 0.91 -3.59 23.75
N LYS A 885 2.06 -3.16 24.28
CA LYS A 885 2.23 -1.97 25.13
C LYS A 885 2.74 -0.76 24.35
N ALA A 886 3.21 -0.94 23.12
CA ALA A 886 3.62 0.15 22.24
C ALA A 886 2.46 1.14 22.04
N SER A 887 2.80 2.43 22.06
CA SER A 887 1.87 3.52 21.77
C SER A 887 2.67 4.68 21.22
N LEU A 888 2.08 5.51 20.35
CA LEU A 888 2.84 6.61 19.74
C LEU A 888 3.34 7.61 20.80
N ALA A 889 2.56 7.83 21.85
CA ALA A 889 2.96 8.62 23.02
C ALA A 889 4.20 8.06 23.73
N ARG A 890 4.33 6.72 23.84
CA ARG A 890 5.51 6.06 24.41
C ARG A 890 6.76 6.28 23.56
N ILE A 891 6.64 6.10 22.25
CA ILE A 891 7.73 6.31 21.28
C ILE A 891 8.23 7.76 21.35
N MET A 892 7.32 8.74 21.37
CA MET A 892 7.69 10.16 21.51
C MET A 892 8.40 10.44 22.84
N CYS A 893 7.88 9.96 23.97
CA CYS A 893 8.50 10.11 25.30
C CYS A 893 9.87 9.41 25.46
N ASP A 894 10.17 8.38 24.65
CA ASP A 894 11.43 7.63 24.74
C ASP A 894 12.52 8.15 23.80
N ASN A 895 12.14 8.97 22.82
CA ASN A 895 13.02 9.43 21.74
C ASN A 895 13.05 10.96 21.58
N SER A 896 12.40 11.72 22.47
CA SER A 896 12.59 13.18 22.66
C SER A 896 13.91 13.51 23.36
N ASP A 897 14.39 14.75 23.27
CA ASP A 897 15.49 15.23 24.13
C ASP A 897 14.95 15.81 25.47
N ASP A 898 13.81 16.53 25.46
CA ASP A 898 13.23 17.18 26.67
C ASP A 898 11.68 17.10 26.83
N LEU A 899 11.03 16.01 26.37
CA LEU A 899 9.60 15.78 26.61
C LEU A 899 9.32 15.16 27.99
N ALA A 900 8.98 15.99 28.98
CA ALA A 900 8.67 15.52 30.34
C ALA A 900 7.26 14.93 30.53
N GLN A 901 6.28 15.41 29.75
CA GLN A 901 4.87 15.02 29.84
C GLN A 901 4.23 14.86 28.47
N MET A 902 3.31 13.90 28.35
CA MET A 902 2.58 13.58 27.12
C MET A 902 1.19 13.05 27.47
N GLN A 903 0.21 13.23 26.58
CA GLN A 903 -1.11 12.58 26.74
C GLN A 903 -1.08 11.13 26.20
N PRO A 904 -1.67 10.13 26.90
CA PRO A 904 -1.57 8.73 26.48
C PRO A 904 -2.11 8.40 25.09
N LEU A 905 -3.17 9.09 24.65
CA LEU A 905 -3.63 8.98 23.26
C LEU A 905 -3.08 10.15 22.44
N ALA A 906 -1.98 9.92 21.72
CA ALA A 906 -1.23 10.95 21.01
C ALA A 906 -2.05 11.64 19.90
N PHE A 907 -2.88 10.88 19.18
CA PHE A 907 -3.76 11.36 18.10
C PHE A 907 -4.92 12.26 18.55
N PHE A 908 -5.12 12.43 19.87
CA PHE A 908 -6.13 13.32 20.41
C PHE A 908 -5.53 14.45 21.22
N GLN A 909 -6.28 15.55 21.24
CA GLN A 909 -6.02 16.67 22.10
C GLN A 909 -6.01 16.27 23.58
N ALA A 910 -5.18 16.98 24.36
CA ALA A 910 -5.18 16.85 25.80
C ALA A 910 -6.53 17.31 26.37
N SER A 911 -7.09 16.54 27.30
CA SER A 911 -8.39 16.82 27.91
C SER A 911 -8.48 16.21 29.31
N PHE A 912 -9.56 16.48 30.06
CA PHE A 912 -9.74 15.90 31.41
C PHE A 912 -9.63 14.37 31.46
N ALA A 913 -9.91 13.68 30.35
CA ALA A 913 -9.83 12.22 30.27
C ALA A 913 -8.62 11.70 29.47
N ASN A 914 -7.96 12.57 28.70
CA ASN A 914 -6.70 12.30 28.01
C ASN A 914 -5.66 13.30 28.56
N GLN A 915 -5.44 13.27 29.87
CA GLN A 915 -4.59 14.26 30.54
C GLN A 915 -3.13 14.06 30.14
N ARG A 916 -2.36 15.15 30.11
CA ARG A 916 -0.90 15.06 30.04
C ARG A 916 -0.38 14.52 31.36
N VAL A 917 0.34 13.40 31.29
CA VAL A 917 0.95 12.73 32.44
C VAL A 917 2.46 12.67 32.24
N GLY A 918 3.21 12.44 33.32
CA GLY A 918 4.67 12.27 33.20
C GLY A 918 5.04 11.11 32.28
N CYS A 919 6.11 11.25 31.50
CA CYS A 919 6.61 10.23 30.56
C CYS A 919 7.09 8.92 31.22
N GLN A 920 6.93 8.72 32.54
CA GLN A 920 7.11 7.44 33.24
C GLN A 920 5.80 6.90 33.86
N SER A 921 4.64 7.47 33.51
CA SER A 921 3.33 7.01 33.96
C SER A 921 3.01 5.61 33.44
N GLU A 922 2.44 4.76 34.29
CA GLU A 922 1.95 3.43 33.95
C GLU A 922 0.85 3.42 32.88
N SER A 923 0.20 4.57 32.64
CA SER A 923 -0.75 4.75 31.53
C SER A 923 -0.10 4.78 30.14
N MET A 924 1.23 4.97 30.07
CA MET A 924 2.05 4.89 28.86
C MET A 924 3.19 3.87 29.07
N PRO A 925 2.85 2.56 29.16
CA PRO A 925 3.80 1.52 29.51
C PRO A 925 4.90 1.37 28.45
N ARG A 926 6.10 0.96 28.89
CA ARG A 926 7.22 0.61 28.01
C ARG A 926 7.01 -0.77 27.39
N VAL A 927 7.49 -0.94 26.16
CA VAL A 927 7.76 -2.26 25.60
C VAL A 927 8.96 -2.82 26.35
N ASP A 928 8.74 -3.97 27.00
CA ASP A 928 9.73 -4.68 27.80
C ASP A 928 10.47 -5.69 26.91
N LEU A 929 11.78 -5.52 26.77
CA LEU A 929 12.60 -6.33 25.88
C LEU A 929 13.16 -7.60 26.54
N ARG A 930 12.90 -7.82 27.83
CA ARG A 930 13.32 -9.06 28.54
C ARG A 930 12.84 -10.37 27.88
N PRO A 931 11.67 -10.47 27.22
CA PRO A 931 11.26 -11.67 26.48
C PRO A 931 12.13 -12.04 25.25
N TRP A 932 13.11 -11.21 24.87
CA TRP A 932 14.14 -11.53 23.86
C TRP A 932 15.45 -12.03 24.51
N GLN A 933 15.55 -12.07 25.84
CA GLN A 933 16.77 -12.52 26.51
C GLN A 933 16.97 -14.03 26.31
N GLY A 934 18.13 -14.40 25.78
CA GLY A 934 18.48 -15.79 25.47
C GLY A 934 17.74 -16.37 24.25
N GLU A 935 17.03 -15.55 23.46
CA GLU A 935 16.41 -16.01 22.23
C GLU A 935 17.48 -16.54 21.26
N ARG A 936 17.23 -17.74 20.72
CA ARG A 936 18.10 -18.33 19.70
C ARG A 936 17.73 -17.78 18.33
N VAL A 937 18.75 -17.43 17.56
CA VAL A 937 18.62 -16.92 16.20
C VAL A 937 19.23 -17.95 15.25
N PRO A 938 18.42 -18.83 14.62
CA PRO A 938 18.95 -19.86 13.74
C PRO A 938 19.64 -19.25 12.51
N GLY A 939 20.85 -19.73 12.20
CA GLY A 939 21.61 -19.32 11.02
C GLY A 939 22.72 -18.29 11.26
N PHE A 940 22.92 -17.84 12.51
CA PHE A 940 23.99 -16.91 12.91
C PHE A 940 24.70 -17.37 14.20
#